data_AF-A0A0W0Y8K0-F1
#
_entry.id   AF-A0A0W0Y8K0-F1
#
_cell.length_a   1.000
_cell.length_b   1.000
_cell.length_c   1.000
_cell.angle_alpha   90.00
_cell.angle_beta   90.00
_cell.angle_gamma   90.00
#
_symmetry.space_group_name_H-M   'P 1'
#
loop_
_entity.id
_entity.type
_entity.pdbx_description
1 polymer ?
#
loop_
_entity_poly.entity_id
_entity_poly.type
_entity_poly.pdbx_seq_one_letter_code
_entity_poly.pdbx_strand_id
1 'polypeptide(L)'
;MHLSHIDFLLPEPQHAVHRSTEIPRLSNPEEALSHFKKNYPRDRLWQLAVDGALYSPWECAYQARHDAGYDSKLKDKKRPERGWRLYELREPGSLAAFFRGLKRAMQDIEDKTISEQLIKDLHAAVSINVNGEMIEELKPGEFKQRENQFTIYFEKKRVTVKGLKDFLDKLENKKFGDIKDNDSAILLYFKNKSQNTPLFCENFAKIKAKYHLANNEELAQFILDNCIGYNYNAPWPNYVKSLLKEAIEEYNTELTELYNNTNPDPDAILELIGKTIETCEQIHPFIDANGRTFVNLLLNRLLIQNGFPPATFFQPNLFDAHDYHVEVLKRAMLNTLEIYKGQNVFGFNIREMCKEDQEFFNPCNLYLISLDDKAQIDKNTLKRAREKGTPILIKIGDKFQIYGDSRGNGMWNFTEIEDSNFNLRALPFEEGIIKRDNPLFSTDLIERLKPGHVFFANFCELEEFEKMSDSSPLDQEMLRKLLKNALIRDDVEKFIELLEEGVNLEDINEVPILFFAISQNASDIARYLQEKGICKSDAAFKGETPLMYAIKNNKKCVNILAEYIDDIDALEKAKRLCKQDSEDHFDLDRRIQTLKKANKGLKDKTSQQSSQTATQTSPPHLESSINFSYSISKRTTIFSPNASKEASQTNSTEAKTSSTLQSRKPK
;
A
#
# COMPACT_ATOMS: atom_id res chain seq x y z
N MET A 1 -11.35 -35.35 20.42
CA MET A 1 -10.19 -34.56 19.96
C MET A 1 -10.62 -33.82 18.70
N HIS A 2 -11.18 -32.62 18.87
CA HIS A 2 -11.59 -31.74 17.77
C HIS A 2 -10.40 -30.86 17.39
N LEU A 3 -9.68 -31.23 16.35
CA LEU A 3 -8.74 -30.35 15.65
C LEU A 3 -9.51 -29.78 14.45
N SER A 4 -9.65 -28.46 14.45
CA SER A 4 -10.54 -27.66 13.60
C SER A 4 -10.12 -27.67 12.13
N HIS A 5 -11.09 -27.84 11.24
CA HIS A 5 -10.99 -27.79 9.77
C HIS A 5 -10.52 -26.43 9.19
N ILE A 6 -10.00 -25.52 10.02
CA ILE A 6 -9.60 -24.13 9.69
C ILE A 6 -8.09 -24.02 9.40
N ASP A 7 -7.28 -25.03 9.74
CA ASP A 7 -5.81 -24.99 9.62
C ASP A 7 -5.26 -24.89 8.17
N PHE A 8 -6.12 -24.98 7.15
CA PHE A 8 -5.69 -25.02 5.75
C PHE A 8 -5.82 -23.70 4.99
N LEU A 9 -6.42 -22.66 5.59
CA LEU A 9 -6.51 -21.32 5.00
C LEU A 9 -5.28 -20.45 5.29
N LEU A 10 -4.21 -20.97 5.91
CA LEU A 10 -2.93 -20.25 6.10
C LEU A 10 -1.72 -21.17 6.45
N PRO A 11 -0.47 -20.75 6.13
CA PRO A 11 0.65 -20.91 7.07
C PRO A 11 0.44 -19.95 8.25
N GLU A 12 0.46 -20.46 9.48
CA GLU A 12 0.23 -19.64 10.68
C GLU A 12 1.12 -18.38 10.69
N PRO A 13 0.59 -17.22 11.15
CA PRO A 13 1.47 -16.13 11.55
C PRO A 13 2.33 -16.64 12.71
N GLN A 14 3.65 -16.40 12.65
CA GLN A 14 4.63 -16.86 13.65
C GLN A 14 4.38 -16.35 15.09
N HIS A 15 3.27 -15.63 15.35
CA HIS A 15 2.89 -15.07 16.63
C HIS A 15 1.35 -15.06 16.84
N ALA A 16 0.69 -16.21 16.88
CA ALA A 16 -0.73 -16.30 17.25
C ALA A 16 -0.91 -16.59 18.75
N VAL A 17 -0.86 -15.53 19.57
CA VAL A 17 -1.53 -15.51 20.88
C VAL A 17 -3.04 -15.39 20.59
N HIS A 18 -3.89 -16.14 21.31
CA HIS A 18 -5.36 -16.05 21.23
C HIS A 18 -5.82 -14.57 21.18
N ARG A 19 -6.12 -14.07 19.97
CA ARG A 19 -6.74 -12.77 19.75
C ARG A 19 -8.21 -12.99 19.43
N SER A 20 -9.06 -12.08 19.93
CA SER A 20 -10.51 -12.09 19.67
C SER A 20 -10.80 -12.29 18.18
N THR A 21 -11.73 -13.19 17.87
CA THR A 21 -12.26 -13.45 16.52
C THR A 21 -13.38 -12.46 16.13
N GLU A 22 -13.68 -11.48 16.99
CA GLU A 22 -14.68 -10.45 16.70
C GLU A 22 -14.16 -9.48 15.65
N ILE A 23 -14.91 -9.34 14.57
CA ILE A 23 -14.66 -8.34 13.54
C ILE A 23 -15.32 -7.02 13.98
N PRO A 24 -14.59 -5.89 13.99
CA PRO A 24 -15.17 -4.60 14.29
C PRO A 24 -16.25 -4.28 13.26
N ARG A 25 -17.41 -3.81 13.75
CA ARG A 25 -18.54 -3.42 12.91
C ARG A 25 -18.97 -2.01 13.25
N LEU A 26 -18.92 -1.13 12.27
CA LEU A 26 -19.35 0.26 12.38
C LEU A 26 -20.84 0.38 12.07
N SER A 27 -21.53 1.30 12.72
CA SER A 27 -23.00 1.42 12.61
C SER A 27 -23.47 2.10 11.32
N ASN A 28 -22.59 2.87 10.66
CA ASN A 28 -22.92 3.71 9.52
C ASN A 28 -22.09 3.32 8.27
N PRO A 29 -22.70 3.08 7.10
CA PRO A 29 -22.00 2.84 5.83
C PRO A 29 -20.93 3.89 5.49
N GLU A 30 -21.21 5.18 5.71
CA GLU A 30 -20.25 6.26 5.38
C GLU A 30 -19.06 6.25 6.34
N GLU A 31 -19.29 5.96 7.61
CA GLU A 31 -18.24 5.82 8.62
C GLU A 31 -17.36 4.60 8.31
N ALA A 32 -17.97 3.48 7.92
CA ALA A 32 -17.26 2.28 7.51
C ALA A 32 -16.41 2.52 6.27
N LEU A 33 -16.97 3.22 5.29
CA LEU A 33 -16.25 3.63 4.10
C LEU A 33 -15.09 4.58 4.45
N SER A 34 -15.32 5.60 5.27
CA SER A 34 -14.28 6.53 5.75
C SER A 34 -13.17 5.79 6.50
N HIS A 35 -13.52 4.84 7.36
CA HIS A 35 -12.59 3.99 8.07
C HIS A 35 -11.75 3.14 7.11
N PHE A 36 -12.36 2.52 6.10
CA PHE A 36 -11.65 1.78 5.06
C PHE A 36 -10.65 2.68 4.33
N LYS A 37 -11.10 3.84 3.85
CA LYS A 37 -10.28 4.84 3.15
C LYS A 37 -9.06 5.28 3.96
N LYS A 38 -9.26 5.52 5.25
CA LYS A 38 -8.23 6.02 6.16
C LYS A 38 -7.17 4.98 6.47
N ASN A 39 -7.57 3.71 6.61
CA ASN A 39 -6.70 2.69 7.19
C ASN A 39 -6.09 1.73 6.15
N TYR A 40 -6.67 1.59 4.94
CA TYR A 40 -6.09 0.72 3.91
C TYR A 40 -4.96 1.43 3.16
N PRO A 41 -3.70 0.95 3.22
CA PRO A 41 -2.59 1.60 2.53
C PRO A 41 -2.75 1.59 1.00
N ARG A 42 -2.55 2.74 0.36
CA ARG A 42 -2.77 2.92 -1.09
C ARG A 42 -1.88 1.98 -1.93
N ASP A 43 -0.63 1.80 -1.51
CA ASP A 43 0.38 0.92 -2.10
C ASP A 43 0.08 -0.58 -1.93
N ARG A 44 -0.95 -0.91 -1.15
CA ARG A 44 -1.40 -2.28 -0.89
C ARG A 44 -2.82 -2.56 -1.35
N LEU A 45 -3.52 -1.56 -1.90
CA LEU A 45 -4.93 -1.67 -2.29
C LEU A 45 -5.20 -2.79 -3.30
N TRP A 46 -4.20 -3.10 -4.15
CA TRP A 46 -4.23 -4.23 -5.07
C TRP A 46 -4.44 -5.59 -4.37
N GLN A 47 -4.12 -5.72 -3.07
CA GLN A 47 -4.33 -6.95 -2.31
C GLN A 47 -5.82 -7.29 -2.09
N LEU A 48 -6.75 -6.36 -2.38
CA LEU A 48 -8.19 -6.66 -2.45
C LEU A 48 -8.60 -7.40 -3.74
N ALA A 49 -7.80 -7.27 -4.80
CA ALA A 49 -8.04 -7.91 -6.10
C ALA A 49 -7.22 -9.19 -6.26
N VAL A 50 -5.95 -9.13 -5.87
CA VAL A 50 -4.99 -10.20 -6.13
C VAL A 50 -5.06 -11.26 -5.03
N ASP A 51 -5.19 -12.51 -5.43
CA ASP A 51 -5.16 -13.68 -4.55
C ASP A 51 -3.86 -13.72 -3.73
N GLY A 52 -3.95 -13.92 -2.41
CA GLY A 52 -2.79 -14.16 -1.55
C GLY A 52 -1.89 -15.29 -2.02
N ALA A 53 -2.44 -16.31 -2.68
CA ALA A 53 -1.68 -17.39 -3.31
C ALA A 53 -0.67 -16.87 -4.35
N LEU A 54 -0.95 -15.78 -5.05
CA LEU A 54 -0.08 -15.21 -6.09
C LEU A 54 1.11 -14.42 -5.53
N TYR A 55 1.10 -14.04 -4.24
CA TYR A 55 2.21 -13.36 -3.58
C TYR A 55 2.76 -14.09 -2.35
N SER A 56 2.21 -15.25 -2.03
CA SER A 56 2.76 -16.15 -1.01
C SER A 56 4.07 -16.77 -1.49
N PRO A 57 5.16 -16.69 -0.70
CA PRO A 57 6.45 -17.28 -1.08
C PRO A 57 6.39 -18.78 -1.40
N TRP A 58 5.49 -19.52 -0.74
CA TRP A 58 5.33 -20.96 -0.88
C TRP A 58 4.54 -21.35 -2.14
N GLU A 59 3.46 -20.64 -2.44
CA GLU A 59 2.52 -21.03 -3.49
C GLU A 59 2.94 -20.54 -4.88
N CYS A 60 3.61 -19.38 -4.96
CA CYS A 60 4.29 -18.96 -6.19
C CYS A 60 5.32 -20.01 -6.67
N ALA A 61 6.02 -20.66 -5.74
CA ALA A 61 6.98 -21.70 -6.06
C ALA A 61 6.30 -23.00 -6.54
N TYR A 62 5.05 -23.24 -6.16
CA TYR A 62 4.25 -24.39 -6.64
C TYR A 62 3.60 -24.10 -7.99
N GLN A 63 2.96 -22.94 -8.16
CA GLN A 63 2.32 -22.51 -9.41
C GLN A 63 3.33 -22.35 -10.55
N ALA A 64 4.52 -21.80 -10.28
CA ALA A 64 5.61 -21.73 -11.27
C ALA A 64 6.11 -23.11 -11.75
N ARG A 65 5.81 -24.19 -11.00
CA ARG A 65 6.19 -25.57 -11.34
C ARG A 65 5.07 -26.37 -12.03
N HIS A 66 3.80 -26.03 -11.82
CA HIS A 66 2.66 -26.88 -12.21
C HIS A 66 1.67 -26.26 -13.19
N ASP A 67 1.53 -24.94 -13.30
CA ASP A 67 0.59 -24.35 -14.25
C ASP A 67 1.20 -24.33 -15.67
N ALA A 68 0.66 -25.20 -16.53
CA ALA A 68 1.04 -25.41 -17.92
C ALA A 68 0.59 -24.28 -18.86
N GLY A 69 0.95 -23.03 -18.54
CA GLY A 69 0.72 -21.85 -19.39
C GLY A 69 1.83 -20.80 -19.33
N TYR A 70 2.90 -21.04 -18.55
CA TYR A 70 4.00 -20.10 -18.45
C TYR A 70 4.80 -20.02 -19.75
N ASP A 71 4.95 -18.80 -20.29
CA ASP A 71 5.98 -18.49 -21.28
C ASP A 71 7.33 -19.00 -20.74
N SER A 72 7.99 -19.82 -21.57
CA SER A 72 9.34 -20.33 -21.37
C SER A 72 10.33 -19.27 -20.84
N LYS A 73 10.13 -17.99 -21.15
CA LYS A 73 10.96 -16.86 -20.70
C LYS A 73 10.89 -16.55 -19.21
N LEU A 74 9.86 -17.00 -18.48
CA LEU A 74 9.74 -16.80 -17.03
C LEU A 74 10.50 -17.86 -16.21
N LYS A 75 10.87 -19.00 -16.81
CA LYS A 75 11.62 -20.08 -16.15
C LYS A 75 13.08 -19.69 -15.83
N ASP A 76 13.64 -18.73 -16.57
CA ASP A 76 15.05 -18.33 -16.45
C ASP A 76 15.28 -17.13 -15.50
N LYS A 77 14.23 -16.52 -14.94
CA LYS A 77 14.39 -15.43 -13.97
C LYS A 77 14.70 -16.00 -12.59
N LYS A 78 15.84 -15.61 -12.00
CA LYS A 78 16.27 -15.95 -10.62
C LYS A 78 15.24 -15.60 -9.52
N ARG A 79 14.25 -14.76 -9.82
CA ARG A 79 13.06 -14.51 -9.01
C ARG A 79 11.85 -14.47 -9.96
N PRO A 80 10.91 -15.42 -9.91
CA PRO A 80 9.67 -15.30 -10.68
C PRO A 80 8.92 -14.06 -10.22
N GLU A 81 8.20 -13.41 -11.13
CA GLU A 81 7.32 -12.29 -10.79
C GLU A 81 6.20 -12.77 -9.87
N ARG A 82 5.86 -11.98 -8.84
CA ARG A 82 4.90 -12.35 -7.79
C ARG A 82 3.90 -11.22 -7.55
N GLY A 83 2.77 -11.56 -6.97
CA GLY A 83 1.71 -10.65 -6.58
C GLY A 83 1.07 -9.96 -7.75
N TRP A 84 0.89 -8.64 -7.62
CA TRP A 84 0.18 -7.84 -8.59
C TRP A 84 0.80 -7.88 -9.99
N ARG A 85 2.13 -8.00 -10.12
CA ARG A 85 2.78 -8.15 -11.44
C ARG A 85 2.34 -9.42 -12.15
N LEU A 86 2.33 -10.53 -11.43
CA LEU A 86 1.91 -11.81 -12.01
C LEU A 86 0.43 -11.77 -12.38
N TYR A 87 -0.41 -11.15 -11.55
CA TYR A 87 -1.83 -10.93 -11.85
C TYR A 87 -2.02 -10.08 -13.11
N GLU A 88 -1.33 -8.94 -13.19
CA GLU A 88 -1.42 -7.99 -14.31
C GLU A 88 -0.85 -8.57 -15.61
N LEU A 89 0.18 -9.40 -15.54
CA LEU A 89 0.73 -10.09 -16.72
C LEU A 89 -0.24 -11.11 -17.33
N ARG A 90 -1.10 -11.73 -16.51
CA ARG A 90 -2.09 -12.70 -17.01
C ARG A 90 -3.17 -12.01 -17.82
N GLU A 91 -3.63 -10.87 -17.33
CA GLU A 91 -4.66 -10.06 -17.98
C GLU A 91 -4.31 -8.57 -17.88
N PRO A 92 -3.51 -8.03 -18.83
CA PRO A 92 -3.09 -6.63 -18.80
C PRO A 92 -4.29 -5.67 -18.77
N GLY A 93 -4.26 -4.71 -17.85
CA GLY A 93 -5.34 -3.77 -17.57
C GLY A 93 -6.29 -4.21 -16.45
N SER A 94 -6.20 -5.45 -15.97
CA SER A 94 -7.12 -6.01 -14.98
C SER A 94 -7.09 -5.28 -13.63
N LEU A 95 -5.92 -4.87 -13.13
CA LEU A 95 -5.85 -4.08 -11.89
C LEU A 95 -6.43 -2.68 -12.08
N ALA A 96 -6.10 -2.02 -13.19
CA ALA A 96 -6.67 -0.72 -13.50
C ALA A 96 -8.21 -0.78 -13.60
N ALA A 97 -8.75 -1.89 -14.13
CA ALA A 97 -10.17 -2.15 -14.19
C ALA A 97 -10.80 -2.44 -12.83
N PHE A 98 -10.10 -3.21 -11.98
CA PHE A 98 -10.50 -3.39 -10.59
C PHE A 98 -10.63 -2.05 -9.86
N PHE A 99 -9.67 -1.12 -9.98
CA PHE A 99 -9.76 0.16 -9.26
C PHE A 99 -10.92 1.04 -9.74
N ARG A 100 -11.20 1.05 -11.05
CA ARG A 100 -12.43 1.70 -11.57
C ARG A 100 -13.69 1.08 -10.97
N GLY A 101 -13.73 -0.25 -10.95
CA GLY A 101 -14.85 -0.97 -10.39
C GLY A 101 -14.99 -0.75 -8.88
N LEU A 102 -13.88 -0.65 -8.14
CA LEU A 102 -13.88 -0.35 -6.71
C LEU A 102 -14.42 1.05 -6.46
N LYS A 103 -14.03 2.04 -7.26
CA LYS A 103 -14.63 3.38 -7.20
C LYS A 103 -16.14 3.30 -7.40
N ARG A 104 -16.61 2.63 -8.46
CA ARG A 104 -18.05 2.46 -8.71
C ARG A 104 -18.76 1.74 -7.56
N ALA A 105 -18.13 0.71 -7.01
CA ALA A 105 -18.66 -0.07 -5.89
C ALA A 105 -18.80 0.75 -4.61
N MET A 106 -17.99 1.80 -4.41
CA MET A 106 -18.05 2.68 -3.24
C MET A 106 -18.94 3.91 -3.43
N GLN A 107 -19.43 4.20 -4.65
CA GLN A 107 -20.40 5.28 -4.90
C GLN A 107 -21.76 4.93 -4.31
N ASP A 108 -22.49 5.92 -3.80
CA ASP A 108 -23.84 5.74 -3.23
C ASP A 108 -23.86 4.62 -2.17
N ILE A 109 -22.85 4.60 -1.28
CA ILE A 109 -22.64 3.50 -0.31
C ILE A 109 -23.79 3.37 0.68
N GLU A 110 -24.58 4.41 0.88
CA GLU A 110 -25.78 4.43 1.70
C GLU A 110 -26.93 3.58 1.14
N ASP A 111 -26.96 3.33 -0.19
CA ASP A 111 -27.96 2.46 -0.81
C ASP A 111 -27.67 0.99 -0.50
N LYS A 112 -28.25 0.50 0.59
CA LYS A 112 -28.11 -0.88 1.08
C LYS A 112 -28.70 -1.95 0.16
N THR A 113 -29.39 -1.56 -0.92
CA THR A 113 -29.98 -2.52 -1.85
C THR A 113 -29.03 -2.86 -3.00
N ILE A 114 -29.17 -4.08 -3.52
CA ILE A 114 -28.53 -4.49 -4.77
C ILE A 114 -29.52 -4.26 -5.90
N SER A 115 -29.01 -3.82 -7.06
CA SER A 115 -29.80 -3.71 -8.29
C SER A 115 -29.10 -4.39 -9.47
N GLU A 116 -29.88 -4.81 -10.46
CA GLU A 116 -29.36 -5.36 -11.73
C GLU A 116 -28.40 -4.35 -12.39
N GLN A 117 -28.74 -3.06 -12.32
CA GLN A 117 -27.94 -2.00 -12.92
C GLN A 117 -26.58 -1.86 -12.21
N LEU A 118 -26.54 -1.88 -10.88
CA LEU A 118 -25.27 -1.86 -10.13
C LEU A 118 -24.37 -3.02 -10.56
N ILE A 119 -24.90 -4.24 -10.64
CA ILE A 119 -24.11 -5.42 -11.06
C ILE A 119 -23.54 -5.24 -12.47
N LYS A 120 -24.35 -4.74 -13.41
CA LYS A 120 -23.90 -4.45 -14.77
C LYS A 120 -22.84 -3.36 -14.83
N ASP A 121 -22.99 -2.31 -14.03
CA ASP A 121 -22.01 -1.21 -13.95
C ASP A 121 -20.67 -1.72 -13.40
N LEU A 122 -20.71 -2.55 -12.34
CA LEU A 122 -19.51 -3.17 -11.77
C LEU A 122 -18.81 -4.06 -12.79
N HIS A 123 -19.56 -4.93 -13.48
CA HIS A 123 -19.01 -5.79 -14.53
C HIS A 123 -18.43 -4.97 -15.68
N ALA A 124 -19.11 -3.90 -16.12
CA ALA A 124 -18.61 -3.02 -17.16
C ALA A 124 -17.26 -2.39 -16.77
N ALA A 125 -17.17 -1.89 -15.52
CA ALA A 125 -15.96 -1.24 -15.03
C ALA A 125 -14.72 -2.17 -15.03
N VAL A 126 -14.92 -3.45 -14.65
CA VAL A 126 -13.85 -4.47 -14.61
C VAL A 126 -13.54 -5.12 -15.95
N SER A 127 -14.33 -4.84 -17.00
CA SER A 127 -14.16 -5.45 -18.32
C SER A 127 -13.55 -4.48 -19.35
N ILE A 128 -13.72 -3.18 -19.16
CA ILE A 128 -13.20 -2.16 -20.10
C ILE A 128 -11.66 -2.18 -20.10
N ASN A 129 -11.05 -2.10 -21.29
CA ASN A 129 -9.58 -1.99 -21.46
C ASN A 129 -8.78 -3.09 -20.74
N VAL A 130 -9.36 -4.29 -20.57
CA VAL A 130 -8.66 -5.47 -20.10
C VAL A 130 -8.32 -6.35 -21.30
N ASN A 131 -7.07 -6.79 -21.39
CA ASN A 131 -6.61 -7.72 -22.40
C ASN A 131 -6.55 -9.15 -21.81
N GLY A 132 -7.04 -10.16 -22.53
CA GLY A 132 -7.00 -11.58 -22.21
C GLY A 132 -7.45 -12.45 -23.40
N GLU A 133 -7.55 -13.76 -23.21
CA GLU A 133 -7.91 -14.71 -24.29
C GLU A 133 -9.40 -14.62 -24.69
N MET A 134 -10.26 -14.05 -23.85
CA MET A 134 -11.73 -14.03 -24.04
C MET A 134 -12.30 -12.64 -24.42
N ILE A 135 -11.46 -11.68 -24.83
CA ILE A 135 -11.89 -10.26 -25.05
C ILE A 135 -12.87 -10.13 -26.22
N GLU A 136 -12.71 -10.88 -27.31
CA GLU A 136 -13.41 -10.61 -28.57
C GLU A 136 -14.93 -10.75 -28.45
N GLU A 137 -15.42 -11.53 -27.49
CA GLU A 137 -16.84 -11.75 -27.22
C GLU A 137 -17.35 -11.02 -25.96
N LEU A 138 -16.44 -10.42 -25.18
CA LEU A 138 -16.78 -9.76 -23.93
C LEU A 138 -17.41 -8.39 -24.22
N LYS A 139 -18.69 -8.26 -23.85
CA LYS A 139 -19.40 -6.98 -23.89
C LYS A 139 -19.54 -6.43 -22.47
N PRO A 140 -18.84 -5.33 -22.13
CA PRO A 140 -18.89 -4.75 -20.78
C PRO A 140 -20.33 -4.48 -20.32
N GLY A 141 -20.68 -5.03 -19.15
CA GLY A 141 -22.02 -4.89 -18.55
C GLY A 141 -23.17 -5.67 -19.21
N GLU A 142 -22.93 -6.42 -20.28
CA GLU A 142 -23.96 -7.26 -20.90
C GLU A 142 -23.90 -8.70 -20.39
N PHE A 143 -25.07 -9.30 -20.13
CA PHE A 143 -25.15 -10.73 -19.81
C PHE A 143 -24.69 -11.58 -20.99
N LYS A 144 -24.16 -12.77 -20.67
CA LYS A 144 -23.70 -13.75 -21.66
C LYS A 144 -24.82 -14.10 -22.63
N GLN A 145 -24.44 -14.28 -23.90
CA GLN A 145 -25.35 -14.69 -24.99
C GLN A 145 -25.13 -16.15 -25.41
N ARG A 146 -24.19 -16.85 -24.78
CA ARG A 146 -23.89 -18.26 -24.99
C ARG A 146 -23.62 -18.98 -23.67
N GLU A 147 -23.54 -20.30 -23.75
CA GLU A 147 -23.12 -21.14 -22.63
C GLU A 147 -21.67 -20.87 -22.23
N ASN A 148 -21.42 -21.02 -20.92
CA ASN A 148 -20.10 -20.96 -20.32
C ASN A 148 -19.84 -22.22 -19.53
N GLN A 149 -18.69 -22.84 -19.79
CA GLN A 149 -18.21 -24.00 -19.08
C GLN A 149 -16.84 -23.73 -18.48
N PHE A 150 -16.63 -24.15 -17.23
CA PHE A 150 -15.34 -24.10 -16.58
C PHE A 150 -15.11 -25.32 -15.69
N THR A 151 -13.84 -25.60 -15.37
CA THR A 151 -13.46 -26.74 -14.52
C THR A 151 -13.08 -26.27 -13.12
N ILE A 152 -13.65 -26.93 -12.12
CA ILE A 152 -13.26 -26.78 -10.71
C ILE A 152 -12.48 -28.02 -10.29
N TYR A 153 -11.22 -27.83 -9.88
CA TYR A 153 -10.33 -28.88 -9.42
C TYR A 153 -10.30 -28.96 -7.87
N PHE A 154 -10.42 -30.17 -7.33
CA PHE A 154 -10.47 -30.41 -5.88
C PHE A 154 -9.11 -30.30 -5.19
N GLU A 155 -8.01 -30.46 -5.92
CA GLU A 155 -6.65 -30.29 -5.38
C GLU A 155 -6.43 -28.90 -4.75
N LYS A 156 -7.16 -27.88 -5.24
CA LYS A 156 -7.10 -26.51 -4.75
C LYS A 156 -7.94 -26.29 -3.48
N LYS A 157 -8.56 -27.34 -2.93
CA LYS A 157 -9.40 -27.33 -1.72
C LYS A 157 -10.51 -26.27 -1.74
N ARG A 158 -11.00 -25.94 -2.93
CA ARG A 158 -12.07 -24.94 -3.15
C ARG A 158 -13.46 -25.47 -2.80
N VAL A 159 -13.60 -26.79 -2.75
CA VAL A 159 -14.88 -27.48 -2.58
C VAL A 159 -14.87 -28.25 -1.27
N THR A 160 -15.97 -28.17 -0.52
CA THR A 160 -16.18 -28.92 0.72
C THR A 160 -17.33 -29.91 0.54
N VAL A 161 -17.44 -30.90 1.42
CA VAL A 161 -18.57 -31.84 1.40
C VAL A 161 -19.88 -31.07 1.57
N LYS A 162 -19.93 -30.14 2.54
CA LYS A 162 -21.12 -29.35 2.86
C LYS A 162 -21.52 -28.44 1.70
N GLY A 163 -20.56 -27.71 1.10
CA GLY A 163 -20.83 -26.83 -0.02
C GLY A 163 -21.18 -27.57 -1.32
N LEU A 164 -20.55 -28.71 -1.60
CA LEU A 164 -20.94 -29.54 -2.73
C LEU A 164 -22.32 -30.16 -2.51
N LYS A 165 -22.65 -30.60 -1.30
CA LYS A 165 -23.99 -31.07 -0.96
C LYS A 165 -25.04 -29.99 -1.19
N ASP A 166 -24.80 -28.76 -0.72
CA ASP A 166 -25.72 -27.63 -0.92
C ASP A 166 -25.92 -27.35 -2.42
N PHE A 167 -24.82 -27.35 -3.18
CA PHE A 167 -24.90 -27.17 -4.62
C PHE A 167 -25.69 -28.28 -5.32
N LEU A 168 -25.48 -29.55 -4.94
CA LEU A 168 -26.26 -30.68 -5.46
C LEU A 168 -27.75 -30.55 -5.12
N ASP A 169 -28.10 -30.10 -3.92
CA ASP A 169 -29.49 -29.85 -3.53
C ASP A 169 -30.12 -28.74 -4.38
N LYS A 170 -29.41 -27.63 -4.62
CA LYS A 170 -29.87 -26.54 -5.51
C LYS A 170 -30.18 -27.07 -6.91
N LEU A 171 -29.35 -27.98 -7.42
CA LEU A 171 -29.53 -28.59 -8.73
C LEU A 171 -30.73 -29.56 -8.77
N GLU A 172 -30.88 -30.44 -7.77
CA GLU A 172 -32.04 -31.36 -7.70
C GLU A 172 -33.36 -30.60 -7.52
N ASN A 173 -33.33 -29.49 -6.78
CA ASN A 173 -34.48 -28.60 -6.58
C ASN A 173 -34.71 -27.62 -7.73
N LYS A 174 -33.91 -27.72 -8.81
CA LYS A 174 -34.04 -26.89 -10.01
C LYS A 174 -33.92 -25.38 -9.77
N LYS A 175 -33.14 -24.96 -8.78
CA LYS A 175 -32.91 -23.53 -8.47
C LYS A 175 -32.39 -22.75 -9.68
N PHE A 176 -31.75 -23.42 -10.65
CA PHE A 176 -31.16 -22.80 -11.83
C PHE A 176 -31.87 -23.12 -13.16
N GLY A 177 -33.10 -23.61 -13.13
CA GLY A 177 -33.92 -23.87 -14.32
C GLY A 177 -34.34 -25.33 -14.51
N ASP A 178 -35.31 -25.54 -15.42
CA ASP A 178 -35.89 -26.85 -15.74
C ASP A 178 -35.05 -27.59 -16.80
N ILE A 179 -34.71 -28.86 -16.53
CA ILE A 179 -34.07 -29.81 -17.48
C ILE A 179 -35.12 -30.33 -18.49
N LYS A 180 -35.96 -29.46 -19.04
CA LYS A 180 -37.14 -29.91 -19.81
C LYS A 180 -36.85 -30.27 -21.26
N ASP A 181 -35.72 -29.85 -21.79
CA ASP A 181 -35.21 -30.36 -23.06
C ASP A 181 -33.85 -30.99 -22.82
N ASN A 182 -33.57 -32.12 -23.47
CA ASN A 182 -32.31 -32.89 -23.38
C ASN A 182 -31.03 -32.07 -23.66
N ASP A 183 -31.15 -30.78 -23.95
CA ASP A 183 -30.08 -29.82 -24.22
C ASP A 183 -29.90 -28.76 -23.10
N SER A 184 -30.69 -28.76 -22.02
CA SER A 184 -30.76 -27.64 -21.04
C SER A 184 -30.19 -27.89 -19.64
N ALA A 185 -29.42 -28.96 -19.43
CA ALA A 185 -28.91 -29.29 -18.10
C ALA A 185 -27.68 -28.43 -17.74
N ILE A 186 -27.66 -27.87 -16.53
CA ILE A 186 -26.38 -27.69 -15.83
C ILE A 186 -25.74 -29.07 -15.78
N LEU A 187 -24.68 -29.26 -16.57
CA LEU A 187 -23.94 -30.49 -16.61
C LEU A 187 -22.79 -30.38 -15.62
N LEU A 188 -22.91 -31.12 -14.51
CA LEU A 188 -21.76 -31.50 -13.71
C LEU A 188 -21.17 -32.78 -14.30
N TYR A 189 -20.04 -32.62 -14.97
CA TYR A 189 -19.23 -33.73 -15.44
C TYR A 189 -18.09 -33.93 -14.44
N PHE A 190 -17.99 -35.11 -13.83
CA PHE A 190 -16.94 -35.38 -12.85
C PHE A 190 -15.77 -36.14 -13.48
N LYS A 191 -14.53 -35.68 -13.27
CA LYS A 191 -13.33 -36.32 -13.80
C LYS A 191 -12.82 -37.38 -12.83
N ASN A 192 -12.75 -38.63 -13.26
CA ASN A 192 -12.24 -39.72 -12.44
C ASN A 192 -10.72 -39.58 -12.17
N LYS A 193 -10.29 -39.79 -10.91
CA LYS A 193 -8.88 -39.85 -10.50
C LYS A 193 -8.05 -40.89 -11.27
N SER A 194 -8.63 -42.01 -11.68
CA SER A 194 -7.89 -43.12 -12.28
C SER A 194 -7.74 -43.04 -13.80
N GLN A 195 -8.60 -42.31 -14.52
CA GLN A 195 -8.68 -42.41 -15.99
C GLN A 195 -8.86 -41.08 -16.74
N ASN A 196 -8.96 -39.93 -16.07
CA ASN A 196 -9.27 -38.63 -16.70
C ASN A 196 -10.52 -38.65 -17.62
N THR A 197 -11.36 -39.68 -17.47
CA THR A 197 -12.64 -39.87 -18.15
C THR A 197 -13.80 -39.42 -17.24
N PRO A 198 -14.98 -39.11 -17.81
CA PRO A 198 -16.19 -38.89 -17.03
C PRO A 198 -16.45 -40.05 -16.07
N LEU A 199 -16.61 -39.77 -14.78
CA LEU A 199 -17.11 -40.75 -13.81
C LEU A 199 -18.63 -40.95 -13.98
N PHE A 200 -19.36 -39.86 -14.22
CA PHE A 200 -20.78 -39.88 -14.58
C PHE A 200 -21.23 -38.56 -15.22
N CYS A 201 -22.27 -38.65 -16.06
CA CYS A 201 -22.99 -37.54 -16.70
C CYS A 201 -24.52 -37.69 -16.54
N GLU A 202 -24.96 -38.52 -15.59
CA GLU A 202 -26.35 -38.95 -15.43
C GLU A 202 -27.06 -38.23 -14.28
N ASN A 203 -28.37 -38.45 -14.17
CA ASN A 203 -29.21 -37.99 -13.06
C ASN A 203 -28.65 -38.46 -11.69
N PHE A 204 -28.52 -37.55 -10.72
CA PHE A 204 -27.96 -37.83 -9.40
C PHE A 204 -28.67 -38.96 -8.64
N ALA A 205 -29.99 -39.13 -8.81
CA ALA A 205 -30.73 -40.24 -8.21
C ALA A 205 -30.27 -41.61 -8.75
N LYS A 206 -29.93 -41.71 -10.05
CA LYS A 206 -29.39 -42.94 -10.64
C LYS A 206 -28.00 -43.26 -10.10
N ILE A 207 -27.17 -42.23 -9.91
CA ILE A 207 -25.81 -42.38 -9.36
C ILE A 207 -25.88 -42.81 -7.89
N LYS A 208 -26.74 -42.16 -7.09
CA LYS A 208 -27.02 -42.56 -5.71
C LYS A 208 -27.46 -44.02 -5.63
N ALA A 209 -28.39 -44.45 -6.49
CA ALA A 209 -28.82 -45.85 -6.55
C ALA A 209 -27.69 -46.81 -6.97
N LYS A 210 -26.89 -46.46 -7.98
CA LYS A 210 -25.78 -47.27 -8.50
C LYS A 210 -24.68 -47.53 -7.46
N TYR A 211 -24.37 -46.52 -6.65
CA TYR A 211 -23.31 -46.60 -5.63
C TYR A 211 -23.85 -46.79 -4.21
N HIS A 212 -25.14 -47.08 -4.05
CA HIS A 212 -25.81 -47.30 -2.77
C HIS A 212 -25.66 -46.13 -1.78
N LEU A 213 -25.76 -44.90 -2.28
CA LEU A 213 -25.65 -43.66 -1.50
C LEU A 213 -27.05 -43.17 -1.10
N ALA A 214 -27.25 -42.80 0.16
CA ALA A 214 -28.54 -42.46 0.71
C ALA A 214 -29.00 -41.02 0.39
N ASN A 215 -28.07 -40.07 0.30
CA ASN A 215 -28.38 -38.65 0.18
C ASN A 215 -27.25 -37.86 -0.53
N ASN A 216 -27.42 -36.55 -0.68
CA ASN A 216 -26.45 -35.69 -1.38
C ASN A 216 -25.18 -35.42 -0.56
N GLU A 217 -25.19 -35.62 0.75
CA GLU A 217 -23.99 -35.54 1.59
C GLU A 217 -23.06 -36.73 1.31
N GLU A 218 -23.62 -37.95 1.28
CA GLU A 218 -22.88 -39.15 0.89
C GLU A 218 -22.39 -39.08 -0.56
N LEU A 219 -23.19 -38.51 -1.47
CA LEU A 219 -22.77 -38.26 -2.85
C LEU A 219 -21.63 -37.24 -2.95
N ALA A 220 -21.71 -36.12 -2.21
CA ALA A 220 -20.64 -35.12 -2.18
C ALA A 220 -19.32 -35.72 -1.66
N GLN A 221 -19.39 -36.49 -0.58
CA GLN A 221 -18.23 -37.20 -0.03
C GLN A 221 -17.64 -38.18 -1.06
N PHE A 222 -18.49 -39.02 -1.67
CA PHE A 222 -18.08 -39.95 -2.71
C PHE A 222 -17.37 -39.25 -3.88
N ILE A 223 -17.90 -38.11 -4.33
CA ILE A 223 -17.31 -37.32 -5.41
C ILE A 223 -15.91 -36.82 -5.04
N LEU A 224 -15.74 -36.22 -3.85
CA LEU A 224 -14.44 -35.69 -3.41
C LEU A 224 -13.39 -36.80 -3.25
N ASP A 225 -13.83 -37.99 -2.83
CA ASP A 225 -12.95 -39.15 -2.67
C ASP A 225 -12.51 -39.76 -4.01
N ASN A 226 -13.35 -39.70 -5.05
CA ASN A 226 -13.13 -40.43 -6.31
C ASN A 226 -12.79 -39.56 -7.53
N CYS A 227 -13.03 -38.24 -7.48
CA CYS A 227 -12.85 -37.35 -8.62
C CYS A 227 -11.72 -36.32 -8.41
N ILE A 228 -11.10 -35.85 -9.48
CA ILE A 228 -10.12 -34.74 -9.42
C ILE A 228 -10.78 -33.37 -9.45
N GLY A 229 -12.06 -33.32 -9.84
CA GLY A 229 -12.81 -32.09 -10.04
C GLY A 229 -14.08 -32.33 -10.85
N TYR A 230 -14.81 -31.26 -11.14
CA TYR A 230 -15.94 -31.25 -12.05
C TYR A 230 -15.85 -30.15 -13.09
N ASN A 231 -16.38 -30.41 -14.29
CA ASN A 231 -16.75 -29.34 -15.20
C ASN A 231 -18.15 -28.87 -14.84
N TYR A 232 -18.33 -27.56 -14.80
CA TYR A 232 -19.60 -26.90 -14.55
C TYR A 232 -20.03 -26.14 -15.79
N ASN A 233 -21.25 -26.43 -16.26
CA ASN A 233 -21.93 -25.60 -17.24
C ASN A 233 -22.87 -24.65 -16.50
N ALA A 234 -22.56 -23.37 -16.54
CA ALA A 234 -23.40 -22.35 -15.92
C ALA A 234 -24.78 -22.28 -16.61
N PRO A 235 -25.81 -21.73 -15.93
CA PRO A 235 -27.16 -21.62 -16.47
C PRO A 235 -27.21 -20.99 -17.86
N TRP A 236 -28.14 -21.44 -18.69
CA TRP A 236 -28.31 -20.91 -20.05
C TRP A 236 -28.66 -19.40 -20.05
N PRO A 237 -28.23 -18.65 -21.09
CA PRO A 237 -28.46 -17.21 -21.20
C PRO A 237 -29.89 -16.72 -20.93
N ASN A 238 -30.90 -17.47 -21.35
CA ASN A 238 -32.32 -17.13 -21.19
C ASN A 238 -32.79 -17.17 -19.72
N TYR A 239 -32.11 -17.91 -18.84
CA TYR A 239 -32.43 -17.95 -17.40
C TYR A 239 -31.64 -16.92 -16.58
N VAL A 240 -30.51 -16.43 -17.09
CA VAL A 240 -29.60 -15.55 -16.32
C VAL A 240 -30.33 -14.36 -15.70
N LYS A 241 -31.16 -13.67 -16.48
CA LYS A 241 -31.83 -12.45 -16.01
C LYS A 241 -32.84 -12.76 -14.89
N SER A 242 -33.63 -13.83 -15.01
CA SER A 242 -34.61 -14.18 -13.97
C SER A 242 -33.92 -14.68 -12.71
N LEU A 243 -32.89 -15.51 -12.84
CA LEU A 243 -32.14 -16.05 -11.69
C LEU A 243 -31.42 -14.94 -10.93
N LEU A 244 -30.78 -14.01 -11.64
CA LEU A 244 -30.11 -12.89 -10.98
C LEU A 244 -31.11 -11.96 -10.29
N LYS A 245 -32.26 -11.72 -10.91
CA LYS A 245 -33.33 -10.94 -10.31
C LYS A 245 -33.83 -11.58 -9.01
N GLU A 246 -34.05 -12.89 -9.00
CA GLU A 246 -34.45 -13.64 -7.80
C GLU A 246 -33.39 -13.53 -6.69
N ALA A 247 -32.11 -13.71 -7.02
CA ALA A 247 -31.02 -13.57 -6.05
C ALA A 247 -30.92 -12.15 -5.45
N ILE A 248 -31.18 -11.12 -6.26
CA ILE A 248 -31.24 -9.72 -5.81
C ILE A 248 -32.44 -9.50 -4.87
N GLU A 249 -33.61 -10.02 -5.23
CA GLU A 249 -34.84 -9.90 -4.42
C GLU A 249 -34.70 -10.65 -3.09
N GLU A 250 -34.10 -11.85 -3.09
CA GLU A 250 -33.78 -12.67 -1.90
C GLU A 250 -32.87 -11.87 -0.96
N TYR A 251 -31.74 -11.36 -1.45
CA TYR A 251 -30.82 -10.54 -0.63
C TYR A 251 -31.49 -9.31 -0.04
N ASN A 252 -32.16 -8.50 -0.87
CA ASN A 252 -32.77 -7.25 -0.43
C ASN A 252 -33.86 -7.49 0.62
N THR A 253 -34.64 -8.55 0.47
CA THR A 253 -35.71 -8.93 1.40
C THR A 253 -35.13 -9.42 2.72
N GLU A 254 -34.22 -10.39 2.68
CA GLU A 254 -33.62 -10.97 3.88
C GLU A 254 -32.80 -9.95 4.67
N LEU A 255 -32.07 -9.06 3.98
CA LEU A 255 -31.33 -7.99 4.64
C LEU A 255 -32.29 -7.06 5.39
N THR A 256 -33.41 -6.69 4.76
CA THR A 256 -34.44 -5.87 5.40
C THR A 256 -35.00 -6.54 6.65
N GLU A 257 -35.29 -7.85 6.58
CA GLU A 257 -35.77 -8.63 7.72
C GLU A 257 -34.74 -8.70 8.86
N LEU A 258 -33.45 -8.90 8.55
CA LEU A 258 -32.39 -8.90 9.55
C LEU A 258 -32.33 -7.56 10.30
N TYR A 259 -32.40 -6.43 9.59
CA TYR A 259 -32.36 -5.08 10.17
C TYR A 259 -33.64 -4.65 10.88
N ASN A 260 -34.77 -5.35 10.68
CA ASN A 260 -35.97 -5.12 11.50
C ASN A 260 -35.75 -5.54 12.98
N ASN A 261 -34.73 -6.35 13.26
CA ASN A 261 -34.31 -6.66 14.63
C ASN A 261 -33.46 -5.52 15.21
N THR A 262 -33.70 -5.18 16.49
CA THR A 262 -33.04 -4.05 17.18
C THR A 262 -31.52 -4.20 17.33
N ASN A 263 -30.97 -5.39 17.07
CA ASN A 263 -29.55 -5.65 17.01
C ASN A 263 -29.30 -6.83 16.03
N PRO A 264 -29.13 -6.55 14.72
CA PRO A 264 -29.01 -7.61 13.73
C PRO A 264 -27.72 -8.41 13.94
N ASP A 265 -27.86 -9.74 14.01
CA ASP A 265 -26.74 -10.66 14.18
C ASP A 265 -25.69 -10.46 13.07
N PRO A 266 -24.45 -10.06 13.41
CA PRO A 266 -23.38 -9.88 12.43
C PRO A 266 -23.12 -11.14 11.59
N ASP A 267 -23.22 -12.33 12.19
CA ASP A 267 -22.90 -13.58 11.49
C ASP A 267 -24.00 -13.94 10.49
N ALA A 268 -25.26 -13.65 10.82
CA ALA A 268 -26.37 -13.80 9.88
C ALA A 268 -26.23 -12.87 8.65
N ILE A 269 -25.73 -11.65 8.84
CA ILE A 269 -25.46 -10.74 7.72
C ILE A 269 -24.30 -11.26 6.86
N LEU A 270 -23.21 -11.71 7.48
CA LEU A 270 -22.07 -12.27 6.75
C LEU A 270 -22.46 -13.53 5.97
N GLU A 271 -23.30 -14.38 6.56
CA GLU A 271 -23.86 -15.56 5.91
C GLU A 271 -24.71 -15.19 4.70
N LEU A 272 -25.61 -14.20 4.85
CA LEU A 272 -26.43 -13.70 3.76
C LEU A 272 -25.56 -13.15 2.61
N ILE A 273 -24.59 -12.28 2.92
CA ILE A 273 -23.64 -11.76 1.92
C ILE A 273 -22.92 -12.92 1.21
N GLY A 274 -22.39 -13.88 1.96
CA GLY A 274 -21.70 -15.04 1.41
C GLY A 274 -22.55 -15.86 0.44
N LYS A 275 -23.78 -16.19 0.84
CA LYS A 275 -24.74 -16.94 0.02
C LYS A 275 -25.16 -16.20 -1.24
N THR A 276 -25.35 -14.88 -1.15
CA THR A 276 -25.67 -14.06 -2.30
C THR A 276 -24.52 -14.05 -3.31
N ILE A 277 -23.29 -13.90 -2.84
CA ILE A 277 -22.10 -13.94 -3.71
C ILE A 277 -21.92 -15.33 -4.32
N GLU A 278 -22.08 -16.41 -3.55
CA GLU A 278 -22.06 -17.78 -4.06
C GLU A 278 -23.12 -18.00 -5.14
N THR A 279 -24.35 -17.54 -4.91
CA THR A 279 -25.44 -17.67 -5.88
C THR A 279 -25.13 -16.91 -7.17
N CYS A 280 -24.57 -15.69 -7.07
CA CYS A 280 -24.16 -14.92 -8.25
C CYS A 280 -23.04 -15.61 -9.05
N GLU A 281 -22.03 -16.17 -8.38
CA GLU A 281 -20.95 -16.92 -9.03
C GLU A 281 -21.45 -18.21 -9.69
N GLN A 282 -22.38 -18.94 -9.05
CA GLN A 282 -23.06 -20.10 -9.61
C GLN A 282 -23.89 -19.70 -10.85
N ILE A 283 -24.67 -18.62 -10.80
CA ILE A 283 -25.41 -18.13 -11.98
C ILE A 283 -24.47 -17.79 -13.14
N HIS A 284 -23.28 -17.29 -12.82
CA HIS A 284 -22.22 -16.93 -13.76
C HIS A 284 -22.78 -16.12 -14.96
N PRO A 285 -23.39 -14.94 -14.69
CA PRO A 285 -24.19 -14.20 -15.67
C PRO A 285 -23.39 -13.59 -16.81
N PHE A 286 -22.07 -13.43 -16.66
CA PHE A 286 -21.19 -12.80 -17.65
C PHE A 286 -20.29 -13.82 -18.34
N ILE A 287 -19.78 -13.45 -19.53
CA ILE A 287 -18.84 -14.30 -20.30
C ILE A 287 -17.54 -14.54 -19.52
N ASP A 288 -17.05 -13.51 -18.84
CA ASP A 288 -15.87 -13.55 -17.99
C ASP A 288 -16.02 -12.50 -16.86
N ALA A 289 -15.00 -12.38 -16.00
CA ALA A 289 -14.91 -11.39 -14.94
C ALA A 289 -16.00 -11.47 -13.85
N ASN A 290 -16.69 -12.62 -13.72
CA ASN A 290 -17.64 -12.88 -12.64
C ASN A 290 -16.97 -12.73 -11.26
N GLY A 291 -15.84 -13.42 -11.01
CA GLY A 291 -15.05 -13.30 -9.77
C GLY A 291 -14.66 -11.86 -9.41
N ARG A 292 -14.20 -11.08 -10.38
CA ARG A 292 -13.89 -9.65 -10.18
C ARG A 292 -15.13 -8.84 -9.83
N THR A 293 -16.24 -9.13 -10.48
CA THR A 293 -17.51 -8.42 -10.28
C THR A 293 -18.12 -8.73 -8.91
N PHE A 294 -18.26 -10.02 -8.57
CA PHE A 294 -18.97 -10.41 -7.35
C PHE A 294 -18.05 -10.50 -6.15
N VAL A 295 -16.94 -11.24 -6.23
CA VAL A 295 -16.06 -11.46 -5.07
C VAL A 295 -15.16 -10.25 -4.78
N ASN A 296 -14.54 -9.63 -5.79
CA ASN A 296 -13.63 -8.51 -5.52
C ASN A 296 -14.36 -7.17 -5.32
N LEU A 297 -15.54 -6.96 -5.91
CA LEU A 297 -16.26 -5.69 -5.86
C LEU A 297 -17.56 -5.74 -5.08
N LEU A 298 -18.57 -6.49 -5.54
CA LEU A 298 -19.89 -6.48 -4.91
C LEU A 298 -19.80 -6.91 -3.44
N LEU A 299 -19.11 -8.01 -3.14
CA LEU A 299 -18.87 -8.49 -1.78
C LEU A 299 -18.27 -7.40 -0.89
N ASN A 300 -17.22 -6.72 -1.35
CA ASN A 300 -16.57 -5.67 -0.57
C ASN A 300 -17.46 -4.45 -0.37
N ARG A 301 -18.29 -4.09 -1.36
CA ARG A 301 -19.37 -3.11 -1.15
C ARG A 301 -20.29 -3.57 -0.03
N LEU A 302 -20.87 -4.76 -0.12
CA LEU A 302 -21.84 -5.24 0.86
C LEU A 302 -21.26 -5.32 2.27
N LEU A 303 -19.99 -5.73 2.42
CA LEU A 303 -19.29 -5.73 3.70
C LEU A 303 -19.21 -4.31 4.29
N ILE A 304 -18.70 -3.35 3.52
CA ILE A 304 -18.53 -1.96 3.96
C ILE A 304 -19.88 -1.31 4.27
N GLN A 305 -20.91 -1.55 3.44
CA GLN A 305 -22.27 -1.08 3.68
C GLN A 305 -22.87 -1.58 5.00
N ASN A 306 -22.44 -2.76 5.44
CA ASN A 306 -22.90 -3.36 6.69
C ASN A 306 -21.95 -3.11 7.86
N GLY A 307 -20.97 -2.23 7.70
CA GLY A 307 -20.06 -1.80 8.75
C GLY A 307 -18.78 -2.61 8.90
N PHE A 308 -18.59 -3.62 8.05
CA PHE A 308 -17.44 -4.52 8.14
C PHE A 308 -16.25 -3.99 7.33
N PRO A 309 -15.00 -4.36 7.69
CA PRO A 309 -13.85 -4.19 6.82
C PRO A 309 -14.06 -4.95 5.49
N PRO A 310 -13.42 -4.52 4.39
CA PRO A 310 -13.38 -5.34 3.19
C PRO A 310 -12.58 -6.64 3.43
N ALA A 311 -12.64 -7.56 2.49
CA ALA A 311 -12.06 -8.89 2.58
C ALA A 311 -10.80 -9.02 1.70
N THR A 312 -9.64 -9.21 2.33
CA THR A 312 -8.38 -9.57 1.66
C THR A 312 -8.19 -11.09 1.65
N PHE A 313 -8.44 -11.73 0.51
CA PHE A 313 -8.44 -13.19 0.38
C PHE A 313 -7.07 -13.79 0.11
N PHE A 314 -6.83 -14.98 0.69
CA PHE A 314 -5.75 -15.86 0.24
C PHE A 314 -6.13 -16.58 -1.06
N GLN A 315 -7.34 -17.15 -1.07
CA GLN A 315 -7.97 -17.83 -2.19
C GLN A 315 -9.42 -17.32 -2.28
N PRO A 316 -9.76 -16.47 -3.26
CA PRO A 316 -11.11 -15.94 -3.42
C PRO A 316 -12.06 -16.88 -4.17
N ASN A 317 -11.54 -17.88 -4.90
CA ASN A 317 -12.35 -18.83 -5.68
C ASN A 317 -12.95 -19.93 -4.78
N LEU A 318 -13.73 -19.54 -3.78
CA LEU A 318 -14.41 -20.42 -2.81
C LEU A 318 -15.94 -20.33 -2.93
N PHE A 319 -16.47 -19.39 -3.70
CA PHE A 319 -17.90 -19.10 -3.80
C PHE A 319 -18.60 -19.95 -4.89
N ASP A 320 -18.15 -21.19 -5.08
CA ASP A 320 -18.79 -22.15 -5.97
C ASP A 320 -19.49 -23.27 -5.19
N ALA A 321 -18.81 -23.85 -4.19
CA ALA A 321 -19.27 -25.03 -3.44
C ALA A 321 -18.49 -25.24 -2.13
N HIS A 322 -18.31 -24.17 -1.33
CA HIS A 322 -17.52 -24.22 -0.09
C HIS A 322 -18.35 -24.10 1.21
N ASP A 323 -19.46 -23.35 1.19
CA ASP A 323 -20.44 -23.14 2.27
C ASP A 323 -19.98 -22.45 3.58
N TYR A 324 -18.71 -22.54 4.01
CA TYR A 324 -18.18 -21.85 5.22
C TYR A 324 -17.98 -20.34 5.05
N HIS A 325 -19.03 -19.63 4.64
CA HIS A 325 -18.94 -18.24 4.22
C HIS A 325 -18.51 -17.31 5.35
N VAL A 326 -19.12 -17.41 6.53
CA VAL A 326 -18.81 -16.55 7.68
C VAL A 326 -17.33 -16.66 8.06
N GLU A 327 -16.80 -17.87 8.16
CA GLU A 327 -15.41 -18.12 8.53
C GLU A 327 -14.43 -17.62 7.47
N VAL A 328 -14.74 -17.87 6.20
CA VAL A 328 -13.95 -17.40 5.05
C VAL A 328 -13.90 -15.87 5.04
N LEU A 329 -15.04 -15.20 5.23
CA LEU A 329 -15.15 -13.75 5.28
C LEU A 329 -14.42 -13.17 6.49
N LYS A 330 -14.64 -13.70 7.71
CA LYS A 330 -13.91 -13.30 8.92
C LYS A 330 -12.41 -13.45 8.76
N ARG A 331 -11.93 -14.55 8.19
CA ARG A 331 -10.51 -14.76 7.92
C ARG A 331 -9.94 -13.72 6.95
N ALA A 332 -10.68 -13.41 5.88
CA ALA A 332 -10.26 -12.40 4.90
C ALA A 332 -10.26 -10.97 5.50
N MET A 333 -11.26 -10.64 6.32
CA MET A 333 -11.32 -9.37 7.06
C MET A 333 -10.19 -9.24 8.09
N LEU A 334 -9.83 -10.32 8.79
CA LEU A 334 -8.67 -10.33 9.69
C LEU A 334 -7.37 -10.01 8.94
N ASN A 335 -7.21 -10.48 7.69
CA ASN A 335 -6.04 -10.10 6.88
C ASN A 335 -6.05 -8.60 6.60
N THR A 336 -7.20 -8.02 6.26
CA THR A 336 -7.36 -6.57 6.08
C THR A 336 -7.03 -5.77 7.35
N LEU A 337 -7.46 -6.24 8.52
CA LEU A 337 -7.14 -5.58 9.79
C LEU A 337 -5.65 -5.67 10.14
N GLU A 338 -4.96 -6.74 9.76
CA GLU A 338 -3.51 -6.82 9.90
C GLU A 338 -2.79 -5.88 8.90
N ILE A 339 -3.33 -5.72 7.68
CA ILE A 339 -2.86 -4.70 6.72
C ILE A 339 -2.99 -3.29 7.30
N TYR A 340 -4.11 -2.95 7.94
CA TYR A 340 -4.31 -1.65 8.61
C TYR A 340 -3.24 -1.36 9.67
N LYS A 341 -2.73 -2.41 10.33
CA LYS A 341 -1.65 -2.33 11.33
C LYS A 341 -0.25 -2.34 10.71
N GLY A 342 -0.14 -2.19 9.39
CA GLY A 342 1.12 -2.25 8.65
C GLY A 342 1.76 -3.63 8.59
N GLN A 343 1.03 -4.70 8.93
CA GLN A 343 1.60 -6.06 8.96
C GLN A 343 1.64 -6.67 7.55
N ASN A 344 2.65 -7.51 7.32
CA ASN A 344 2.75 -8.30 6.11
C ASN A 344 1.78 -9.48 6.19
N VAL A 345 0.85 -9.57 5.23
CA VAL A 345 -0.04 -10.73 5.10
C VAL A 345 0.50 -11.68 4.05
N PHE A 346 0.30 -12.98 4.28
CA PHE A 346 0.73 -14.07 3.41
C PHE A 346 2.24 -14.10 3.11
N GLY A 347 3.06 -13.53 4.00
CA GLY A 347 4.53 -13.52 3.84
C GLY A 347 5.03 -12.61 2.72
N PHE A 348 4.19 -11.71 2.20
CA PHE A 348 4.63 -10.70 1.24
C PHE A 348 5.00 -9.42 1.96
N ASN A 349 6.26 -9.05 1.83
CA ASN A 349 6.79 -7.80 2.35
C ASN A 349 6.85 -6.77 1.23
N ILE A 350 6.17 -5.64 1.37
CA ILE A 350 6.24 -4.53 0.41
C ILE A 350 7.67 -4.02 0.23
N ARG A 351 8.53 -4.16 1.25
CA ARG A 351 9.97 -3.83 1.17
C ARG A 351 10.77 -4.76 0.24
N GLU A 352 10.23 -5.92 -0.11
CA GLU A 352 10.84 -6.83 -1.09
C GLU A 352 10.48 -6.49 -2.55
N MET A 353 9.52 -5.58 -2.76
CA MET A 353 9.22 -5.05 -4.09
C MET A 353 10.43 -4.27 -4.62
N CYS A 354 10.69 -4.36 -5.91
CA CYS A 354 11.78 -3.58 -6.50
C CYS A 354 11.44 -2.09 -6.50
N LYS A 355 12.44 -1.22 -6.68
CA LYS A 355 12.22 0.23 -6.66
C LYS A 355 11.21 0.68 -7.70
N GLU A 356 11.22 0.07 -8.88
CA GLU A 356 10.26 0.35 -9.95
C GLU A 356 8.82 0.02 -9.53
N ASP A 357 8.62 -1.00 -8.68
CA ASP A 357 7.31 -1.36 -8.14
C ASP A 357 6.86 -0.47 -7.00
N GLN A 358 7.79 -0.05 -6.15
CA GLN A 358 7.52 0.95 -5.12
C GLN A 358 7.18 2.29 -5.76
N GLU A 359 7.91 2.66 -6.82
CA GLU A 359 7.64 3.82 -7.66
C GLU A 359 6.33 3.70 -8.44
N PHE A 360 5.94 2.50 -8.87
CA PHE A 360 4.65 2.26 -9.54
C PHE A 360 3.46 2.66 -8.67
N PHE A 361 3.51 2.43 -7.35
CA PHE A 361 2.46 2.85 -6.42
C PHE A 361 2.68 4.23 -5.81
N ASN A 362 3.84 4.86 -6.05
CA ASN A 362 4.07 6.24 -5.66
C ASN A 362 3.40 7.19 -6.68
N PRO A 363 2.80 8.29 -6.22
CA PRO A 363 2.15 9.26 -7.11
C PRO A 363 3.16 9.84 -8.12
N CYS A 364 2.79 9.88 -9.41
CA CYS A 364 3.64 10.39 -10.49
C CYS A 364 4.19 11.80 -10.17
N ASN A 365 5.50 11.99 -10.31
CA ASN A 365 6.13 13.31 -10.25
C ASN A 365 5.79 14.15 -11.50
N LEU A 366 5.76 15.48 -11.39
CA LEU A 366 5.65 16.38 -12.54
C LEU A 366 7.00 17.07 -12.75
N TYR A 367 7.58 16.97 -13.95
CA TYR A 367 8.80 17.73 -14.28
C TYR A 367 8.43 19.16 -14.67
N LEU A 368 9.04 20.15 -14.04
CA LEU A 368 8.90 21.55 -14.42
C LEU A 368 10.14 22.02 -15.15
N ILE A 369 9.96 22.63 -16.32
CA ILE A 369 11.07 23.19 -17.10
C ILE A 369 10.73 24.62 -17.51
N SER A 370 11.59 25.58 -17.14
CA SER A 370 11.61 26.92 -17.72
C SER A 370 12.50 26.92 -18.97
N LEU A 371 11.99 27.43 -20.08
CA LEU A 371 12.76 27.66 -21.31
C LEU A 371 12.67 29.13 -21.68
N ASP A 372 13.79 29.68 -22.14
CA ASP A 372 13.79 30.94 -22.87
C ASP A 372 13.11 30.73 -24.24
N ASP A 373 12.55 31.80 -24.84
CA ASP A 373 11.81 31.76 -26.12
C ASP A 373 12.57 31.17 -27.32
N LYS A 374 13.86 30.87 -27.16
CA LYS A 374 14.74 30.28 -28.17
C LYS A 374 15.24 28.86 -27.81
N ALA A 375 15.02 28.39 -26.59
CA ALA A 375 15.51 27.10 -26.11
C ALA A 375 14.54 25.97 -26.48
N GLN A 376 15.09 24.82 -26.88
CA GLN A 376 14.33 23.59 -27.12
C GLN A 376 14.70 22.54 -26.09
N ILE A 377 13.73 21.73 -25.67
CA ILE A 377 13.98 20.58 -24.82
C ILE A 377 14.79 19.55 -25.61
N ASP A 378 15.84 19.01 -24.98
CA ASP A 378 16.65 17.99 -25.61
C ASP A 378 15.84 16.70 -25.82
N LYS A 379 16.08 16.03 -26.96
CA LYS A 379 15.36 14.81 -27.34
C LYS A 379 15.52 13.67 -26.32
N ASN A 380 16.62 13.64 -25.56
CA ASN A 380 16.85 12.60 -24.56
C ASN A 380 15.97 12.82 -23.32
N THR A 381 15.72 14.05 -22.91
CA THR A 381 14.78 14.38 -21.84
C THR A 381 13.35 14.02 -22.22
N LEU A 382 12.91 14.33 -23.45
CA LEU A 382 11.60 13.89 -23.96
C LEU A 382 11.49 12.36 -24.01
N LYS A 383 12.54 11.68 -24.47
CA LYS A 383 12.61 10.22 -24.51
C LYS A 383 12.53 9.61 -23.10
N ARG A 384 13.29 10.14 -22.13
CA ARG A 384 13.27 9.69 -20.73
C ARG A 384 11.91 9.92 -20.08
N ALA A 385 11.30 11.08 -20.32
CA ALA A 385 9.95 11.39 -19.84
C ALA A 385 8.92 10.38 -20.37
N ARG A 386 9.00 10.04 -21.66
CA ARG A 386 8.14 9.01 -22.27
C ARG A 386 8.40 7.62 -21.69
N GLU A 387 9.66 7.21 -21.55
CA GLU A 387 10.04 5.89 -21.00
C GLU A 387 9.62 5.72 -19.54
N LYS A 388 9.66 6.81 -18.75
CA LYS A 388 9.27 6.80 -17.34
C LYS A 388 7.80 7.10 -17.09
N GLY A 389 7.04 7.46 -18.13
CA GLY A 389 5.69 7.98 -17.95
C GLY A 389 5.69 9.18 -17.01
N THR A 390 6.44 10.23 -17.32
CA THR A 390 6.45 11.42 -16.47
C THR A 390 6.20 12.66 -17.33
N PRO A 391 5.03 13.30 -17.23
CA PRO A 391 4.73 14.49 -18.03
C PRO A 391 5.66 15.64 -17.65
N ILE A 392 5.91 16.51 -18.62
CA ILE A 392 6.72 17.72 -18.43
C ILE A 392 5.81 18.92 -18.63
N LEU A 393 5.71 19.77 -17.60
CA LEU A 393 5.11 21.09 -17.72
C LEU A 393 6.23 22.10 -18.03
N ILE A 394 6.03 22.85 -19.10
CA ILE A 394 7.05 23.69 -19.72
C ILE A 394 6.54 25.13 -19.74
N LYS A 395 7.36 26.07 -19.26
CA LYS A 395 7.12 27.50 -19.40
C LYS A 395 8.02 28.04 -20.49
N ILE A 396 7.44 28.72 -21.49
CA ILE A 396 8.16 29.40 -22.58
C ILE A 396 7.68 30.85 -22.58
N GLY A 397 8.47 31.74 -21.99
CA GLY A 397 8.05 33.13 -21.75
C GLY A 397 6.78 33.19 -20.89
N ASP A 398 5.69 33.71 -21.46
CA ASP A 398 4.34 33.79 -20.84
C ASP A 398 3.42 32.61 -21.17
N LYS A 399 3.90 31.64 -21.96
CA LYS A 399 3.12 30.49 -22.41
C LYS A 399 3.48 29.23 -21.64
N PHE A 400 2.52 28.32 -21.57
CA PHE A 400 2.70 27.03 -20.90
C PHE A 400 2.34 25.89 -21.84
N GLN A 401 3.15 24.84 -21.84
CA GLN A 401 2.91 23.63 -22.62
C GLN A 401 3.12 22.40 -21.76
N ILE A 402 2.30 21.38 -21.97
CA ILE A 402 2.52 20.04 -21.40
C ILE A 402 3.03 19.13 -22.50
N TYR A 403 4.16 18.47 -22.27
CA TYR A 403 4.58 17.29 -23.04
C TYR A 403 4.11 16.03 -22.31
N GLY A 404 3.15 15.33 -22.91
CA GLY A 404 2.53 14.15 -22.33
C GLY A 404 1.57 13.46 -23.31
N ASP A 405 1.05 12.31 -22.94
CA ASP A 405 0.03 11.59 -23.73
C ASP A 405 -1.37 12.16 -23.48
N SER A 406 -1.61 13.43 -23.83
CA SER A 406 -2.83 14.18 -23.47
C SER A 406 -4.19 13.61 -23.91
N ARG A 407 -4.22 12.40 -24.49
CA ARG A 407 -5.44 11.65 -24.86
C ARG A 407 -5.45 10.20 -24.35
N GLY A 408 -4.41 9.76 -23.64
CA GLY A 408 -4.34 8.41 -23.10
C GLY A 408 -4.23 7.31 -24.16
N ASN A 409 -3.75 7.62 -25.36
CA ASN A 409 -3.68 6.69 -26.49
C ASN A 409 -2.23 6.25 -26.81
N GLY A 410 -1.29 6.53 -25.90
CA GLY A 410 0.13 6.27 -26.06
C GLY A 410 0.88 7.29 -26.92
N MET A 411 0.21 8.35 -27.41
CA MET A 411 0.83 9.37 -28.26
C MET A 411 1.22 10.63 -27.48
N TRP A 412 2.52 10.75 -27.20
CA TRP A 412 3.10 11.88 -26.49
C TRP A 412 3.28 13.10 -27.40
N ASN A 413 2.59 14.20 -27.07
CA ASN A 413 2.59 15.43 -27.85
C ASN A 413 2.67 16.67 -26.94
N PHE A 414 3.04 17.81 -27.52
CA PHE A 414 2.95 19.10 -26.84
C PHE A 414 1.53 19.64 -26.92
N THR A 415 0.97 20.06 -25.79
CA THR A 415 -0.36 20.67 -25.69
C THR A 415 -0.24 22.01 -24.95
N GLU A 416 -0.71 23.11 -25.55
CA GLU A 416 -0.69 24.44 -24.91
C GLU A 416 -1.77 24.52 -23.82
N ILE A 417 -1.44 25.14 -22.69
CA ILE A 417 -2.37 25.37 -21.59
C ILE A 417 -2.35 26.84 -21.16
N GLU A 418 -3.52 27.35 -20.78
CA GLU A 418 -3.69 28.73 -20.33
C GLU A 418 -3.55 28.83 -18.81
N ASP A 419 -2.78 29.82 -18.35
CA ASP A 419 -2.52 30.09 -16.92
C ASP A 419 -3.78 30.45 -16.12
N SER A 420 -4.77 31.04 -16.79
CA SER A 420 -6.02 31.58 -16.22
C SER A 420 -6.81 30.60 -15.37
N ASN A 421 -6.64 29.29 -15.60
CA ASN A 421 -7.35 28.24 -14.87
C ASN A 421 -6.49 27.52 -13.82
N PHE A 422 -5.16 27.74 -13.79
CA PHE A 422 -4.25 26.83 -13.10
C PHE A 422 -3.21 27.48 -12.18
N ASN A 423 -3.05 28.81 -12.25
CA ASN A 423 -2.02 29.54 -11.50
C ASN A 423 -0.60 28.99 -11.74
N LEU A 424 -0.30 28.63 -12.99
CA LEU A 424 0.97 28.05 -13.43
C LEU A 424 2.13 28.98 -13.12
N ARG A 425 1.92 30.30 -13.21
CA ARG A 425 2.96 31.29 -12.89
C ARG A 425 3.49 31.21 -11.46
N ALA A 426 2.73 30.65 -10.52
CA ALA A 426 3.17 30.48 -9.13
C ALA A 426 4.10 29.27 -8.92
N LEU A 427 4.28 28.42 -9.94
CA LEU A 427 5.08 27.21 -9.83
C LEU A 427 6.59 27.51 -9.93
N PRO A 428 7.44 26.87 -9.10
CA PRO A 428 8.88 27.09 -9.12
C PRO A 428 9.56 26.31 -10.25
N PHE A 429 9.44 26.81 -11.49
CA PHE A 429 10.07 26.23 -12.68
C PHE A 429 11.60 26.15 -12.63
N GLU A 430 12.22 26.85 -11.67
CA GLU A 430 13.67 26.86 -11.45
C GLU A 430 14.18 25.65 -10.64
N GLU A 431 13.29 24.84 -10.04
CA GLU A 431 13.65 23.70 -9.18
C GLU A 431 13.60 22.32 -9.88
N GLY A 432 13.20 22.27 -11.16
CA GLY A 432 13.34 21.12 -12.06
C GLY A 432 12.36 19.94 -11.85
N ILE A 433 12.05 19.55 -10.60
CA ILE A 433 11.12 18.45 -10.30
C ILE A 433 10.21 18.87 -9.14
N ILE A 434 8.90 18.86 -9.38
CA ILE A 434 7.91 19.06 -8.32
C ILE A 434 7.05 17.80 -8.18
N LYS A 435 7.00 17.27 -6.96
CA LYS A 435 6.11 16.17 -6.62
C LYS A 435 4.65 16.63 -6.65
N ARG A 436 3.73 15.78 -7.08
CA ARG A 436 2.30 16.10 -7.27
C ARG A 436 1.59 16.55 -5.98
N ASP A 437 2.13 16.25 -4.82
CA ASP A 437 1.67 16.68 -3.50
C ASP A 437 2.10 18.11 -3.12
N ASN A 438 2.74 18.85 -4.04
CA ASN A 438 3.12 20.23 -3.79
C ASN A 438 1.85 21.11 -3.65
N PRO A 439 1.70 21.85 -2.54
CA PRO A 439 0.50 22.65 -2.24
C PRO A 439 0.24 23.79 -3.23
N LEU A 440 1.15 24.04 -4.18
CA LEU A 440 1.00 25.02 -5.24
C LEU A 440 0.20 24.51 -6.45
N PHE A 441 -0.06 23.21 -6.57
CA PHE A 441 -0.84 22.67 -7.68
C PHE A 441 -2.35 22.86 -7.44
N SER A 442 -3.02 23.50 -8.40
CA SER A 442 -4.48 23.60 -8.41
C SER A 442 -5.12 22.28 -8.86
N THR A 443 -6.31 21.99 -8.34
CA THR A 443 -7.11 20.79 -8.70
C THR A 443 -7.30 20.67 -10.21
N ASP A 444 -7.63 21.76 -10.90
CA ASP A 444 -7.87 21.76 -12.34
C ASP A 444 -6.58 21.42 -13.12
N LEU A 445 -5.39 21.81 -12.61
CA LEU A 445 -4.11 21.53 -13.25
C LEU A 445 -3.79 20.05 -13.16
N ILE A 446 -4.04 19.49 -11.98
CA ILE A 446 -3.98 18.05 -11.74
C ILE A 446 -4.92 17.31 -12.70
N GLU A 447 -6.11 17.86 -12.99
CA GLU A 447 -7.06 17.28 -13.96
C GLU A 447 -6.58 17.32 -15.41
N ARG A 448 -6.00 18.44 -15.88
CA ARG A 448 -5.47 18.53 -17.25
C ARG A 448 -4.20 17.72 -17.47
N LEU A 449 -3.51 17.34 -16.40
CA LEU A 449 -2.38 16.40 -16.41
C LEU A 449 -2.83 14.93 -16.41
N LYS A 450 -4.14 14.63 -16.27
CA LYS A 450 -4.72 13.27 -16.26
C LYS A 450 -4.59 12.50 -17.59
N PRO A 451 -4.78 13.10 -18.78
CA PRO A 451 -4.80 12.29 -19.98
C PRO A 451 -3.34 11.98 -20.35
N GLY A 452 -3.03 10.69 -20.35
CA GLY A 452 -1.69 10.14 -20.63
C GLY A 452 -1.19 9.14 -19.62
N HIS A 453 -1.92 9.01 -18.52
CA HIS A 453 -1.73 7.99 -17.51
C HIS A 453 -2.98 7.13 -17.41
N VAL A 454 -3.37 6.42 -18.46
CA VAL A 454 -4.54 5.52 -18.40
C VAL A 454 -4.33 4.38 -17.39
N PHE A 455 -3.08 4.05 -17.05
CA PHE A 455 -2.78 3.13 -15.95
C PHE A 455 -3.00 3.73 -14.55
N PHE A 456 -2.92 5.06 -14.38
CA PHE A 456 -2.93 5.72 -13.07
C PHE A 456 -4.12 6.67 -12.83
N ALA A 457 -4.84 7.10 -13.87
CA ALA A 457 -6.02 7.96 -13.74
C ALA A 457 -7.15 7.30 -12.93
N ASN A 458 -7.19 5.97 -12.90
CA ASN A 458 -8.14 5.21 -12.07
C ASN A 458 -7.69 5.05 -10.61
N PHE A 459 -6.43 5.40 -10.30
CA PHE A 459 -5.86 5.40 -8.95
C PHE A 459 -6.01 6.76 -8.24
N CYS A 460 -5.99 7.87 -8.99
CA CYS A 460 -5.99 9.23 -8.44
C CYS A 460 -7.38 9.89 -8.30
N GLU A 461 -8.49 9.26 -8.70
CA GLU A 461 -9.84 9.78 -8.39
C GLU A 461 -10.26 9.58 -6.92
N LEU A 462 -9.30 9.31 -6.04
CA LEU A 462 -9.40 9.44 -4.60
C LEU A 462 -9.40 10.92 -4.12
N GLU A 463 -9.33 11.94 -4.98
CA GLU A 463 -9.41 13.35 -4.52
C GLU A 463 -10.84 13.81 -4.15
N GLU A 464 -11.91 13.13 -4.61
CA GLU A 464 -13.22 13.24 -3.93
C GLU A 464 -13.21 12.57 -2.55
N PHE A 465 -12.20 11.74 -2.24
CA PHE A 465 -12.04 11.12 -0.93
C PHE A 465 -11.29 12.02 0.07
N GLU A 466 -10.55 13.05 -0.37
CA GLU A 466 -9.83 13.97 0.53
C GLU A 466 -10.68 15.16 1.00
N LYS A 467 -11.72 15.55 0.25
CA LYS A 467 -12.61 16.67 0.63
C LYS A 467 -13.57 16.38 1.80
N MET A 468 -13.49 15.21 2.43
CA MET A 468 -14.31 14.83 3.59
C MET A 468 -13.53 14.60 4.89
N SER A 469 -12.22 14.84 4.92
CA SER A 469 -11.45 14.79 6.18
C SER A 469 -10.75 16.11 6.44
N ASP A 470 -11.40 16.99 7.20
CA ASP A 470 -10.68 17.96 8.02
C ASP A 470 -9.84 17.17 9.04
N SER A 471 -8.56 16.97 8.74
CA SER A 471 -7.62 16.33 9.66
C SER A 471 -7.09 17.35 10.67
N SER A 472 -7.17 16.98 11.95
CA SER A 472 -6.36 17.58 13.02
C SER A 472 -5.05 16.79 13.13
N PRO A 473 -3.89 17.44 13.35
CA PRO A 473 -2.60 16.76 13.45
C PRO A 473 -2.52 15.80 14.65
N LEU A 474 -1.74 14.72 14.49
CA LEU A 474 -1.43 13.73 15.53
C LEU A 474 -0.86 14.41 16.80
N ASP A 475 -1.33 14.00 17.98
CA ASP A 475 -0.82 14.50 19.26
C ASP A 475 0.65 14.08 19.49
N GLN A 476 1.45 15.03 20.00
CA GLN A 476 2.89 14.92 20.27
C GLN A 476 3.22 13.74 21.19
N GLU A 477 2.31 13.34 22.09
CA GLU A 477 2.56 12.20 22.99
C GLU A 477 2.58 10.86 22.24
N MET A 478 1.75 10.72 21.20
CA MET A 478 1.74 9.52 20.35
C MET A 478 3.01 9.44 19.51
N LEU A 479 3.44 10.58 18.95
CA LEU A 479 4.68 10.70 18.20
C LEU A 479 5.92 10.35 19.05
N ARG A 480 5.99 10.82 20.30
CA ARG A 480 7.05 10.45 21.25
C ARG A 480 7.11 8.95 21.52
N LYS A 481 5.95 8.30 21.67
CA LYS A 481 5.89 6.85 21.89
C LYS A 481 6.40 6.07 20.68
N LEU A 482 6.06 6.51 19.47
CA LEU A 482 6.55 5.93 18.23
C LEU A 482 8.06 6.12 18.07
N LEU A 483 8.58 7.29 18.43
CA LEU A 483 10.02 7.58 18.36
C LEU A 483 10.83 6.72 19.32
N LYS A 484 10.34 6.53 20.56
CA LYS A 484 10.95 5.60 21.53
C LYS A 484 10.97 4.16 20.99
N ASN A 485 9.89 3.72 20.35
CA ASN A 485 9.83 2.38 19.76
C ASN A 485 10.80 2.20 18.60
N ALA A 486 10.98 3.23 17.77
CA ALA A 486 11.98 3.21 16.69
C ALA A 486 13.40 3.09 17.27
N LEU A 487 13.73 3.87 18.31
CA LEU A 487 15.01 3.81 19.02
C LEU A 487 15.26 2.45 19.69
N ILE A 488 14.25 1.85 20.33
CA ILE A 488 14.39 0.53 20.96
C ILE A 488 14.66 -0.58 19.93
N ARG A 489 14.17 -0.41 18.69
CA ARG A 489 14.26 -1.40 17.61
C ARG A 489 15.41 -1.16 16.64
N ASP A 490 16.16 -0.06 16.80
CA ASP A 490 17.13 0.43 15.82
C ASP A 490 16.51 0.63 14.41
N ASP A 491 15.24 1.04 14.36
CA ASP A 491 14.46 1.25 13.12
C ASP A 491 14.73 2.65 12.53
N VAL A 492 15.79 2.76 11.72
CA VAL A 492 16.26 4.03 11.14
C VAL A 492 15.21 4.65 10.23
N GLU A 493 14.50 3.87 9.42
CA GLU A 493 13.50 4.41 8.51
C GLU A 493 12.30 4.98 9.27
N LYS A 494 11.79 4.28 10.29
CA LYS A 494 10.71 4.82 11.12
C LYS A 494 11.17 6.04 11.93
N PHE A 495 12.43 6.04 12.35
CA PHE A 495 13.05 7.19 13.00
C PHE A 495 13.07 8.41 12.08
N ILE A 496 13.43 8.24 10.81
CA ILE A 496 13.44 9.31 9.79
C ILE A 496 12.03 9.81 9.49
N GLU A 497 11.08 8.90 9.28
CA GLU A 497 9.67 9.24 9.04
C GLU A 497 9.11 10.14 10.15
N LEU A 498 9.40 9.81 11.41
CA LEU A 498 8.98 10.62 12.56
C LEU A 498 9.69 11.98 12.63
N LEU A 499 10.92 12.10 12.15
CA LEU A 499 11.59 13.40 12.00
C LEU A 499 10.91 14.28 10.96
N GLU A 500 10.48 13.68 9.85
CA GLU A 500 9.79 14.36 8.75
C GLU A 500 8.37 14.81 9.15
N GLU A 501 7.73 14.08 10.06
CA GLU A 501 6.46 14.47 10.70
C GLU A 501 6.60 15.61 11.74
N GLY A 502 7.82 16.13 11.93
CA GLY A 502 8.08 17.30 12.78
C GLY A 502 8.21 16.98 14.27
N VAL A 503 8.57 15.75 14.63
CA VAL A 503 8.76 15.38 16.04
C VAL A 503 9.93 16.14 16.67
N ASN A 504 9.67 16.79 17.80
CA ASN A 504 10.72 17.47 18.56
C ASN A 504 11.62 16.46 19.29
N LEU A 505 12.92 16.48 18.96
CA LEU A 505 13.92 15.58 19.53
C LEU A 505 14.36 15.94 20.96
N GLU A 506 14.00 17.12 21.44
CA GLU A 506 14.43 17.63 22.75
C GLU A 506 13.67 17.01 23.94
N ASP A 507 12.54 16.33 23.69
CA ASP A 507 11.60 15.91 24.75
C ASP A 507 11.70 14.42 25.18
N ILE A 508 12.71 13.67 24.72
CA ILE A 508 12.88 12.26 25.11
C ILE A 508 13.54 12.18 26.50
N ASN A 509 12.75 12.33 27.57
CA ASN A 509 13.13 12.03 28.96
C ASN A 509 14.40 12.76 29.48
N GLU A 510 14.65 14.01 29.09
CA GLU A 510 15.84 14.80 29.48
C GLU A 510 17.20 14.23 29.02
N VAL A 511 17.20 13.13 28.26
CA VAL A 511 18.42 12.49 27.73
C VAL A 511 18.53 12.86 26.25
N PRO A 512 19.64 13.45 25.79
CA PRO A 512 19.81 13.75 24.38
C PRO A 512 19.69 12.48 23.54
N ILE A 513 19.01 12.58 22.39
CA ILE A 513 18.58 11.43 21.59
C ILE A 513 19.71 10.48 21.19
N LEU A 514 20.91 11.01 20.95
CA LEU A 514 22.10 10.22 20.67
C LEU A 514 22.51 9.34 21.87
N PHE A 515 22.44 9.87 23.08
CA PHE A 515 22.72 9.10 24.31
C PHE A 515 21.64 8.04 24.56
N PHE A 516 20.38 8.35 24.23
CA PHE A 516 19.30 7.37 24.29
C PHE A 516 19.52 6.25 23.28
N ALA A 517 19.82 6.57 22.01
CA ALA A 517 20.18 5.58 20.98
C ALA A 517 21.32 4.66 21.42
N ILE A 518 22.39 5.22 22.00
CA ILE A 518 23.52 4.44 22.55
C ILE A 518 23.05 3.51 23.69
N SER A 519 22.21 4.01 24.60
CA SER A 519 21.67 3.20 25.71
C SER A 519 20.79 2.04 25.24
N GLN A 520 20.10 2.19 24.10
CA GLN A 520 19.20 1.19 23.52
C GLN A 520 19.89 0.24 22.54
N ASN A 521 21.19 0.41 22.26
CA ASN A 521 21.89 -0.36 21.21
C ASN A 521 21.40 -0.09 19.80
N ALA A 522 20.93 1.13 19.58
CA ALA A 522 20.49 1.61 18.27
C ALA A 522 21.70 2.12 17.47
N SER A 523 22.54 1.20 17.01
CA SER A 523 23.78 1.50 16.30
C SER A 523 23.56 2.18 14.95
N ASP A 524 22.51 1.80 14.22
CA ASP A 524 22.23 2.34 12.90
C ASP A 524 21.58 3.72 13.00
N ILE A 525 20.71 3.94 14.00
CA ILE A 525 20.19 5.29 14.31
C ILE A 525 21.31 6.20 14.80
N ALA A 526 22.22 5.71 15.65
CA ALA A 526 23.38 6.48 16.10
C ALA A 526 24.29 6.88 14.93
N ARG A 527 24.48 5.99 13.94
CA ARG A 527 25.20 6.28 12.69
C ARG A 527 24.49 7.37 11.90
N TYR A 528 23.19 7.23 11.68
CA TYR A 528 22.38 8.21 10.95
C TYR A 528 22.47 9.61 11.58
N LEU A 529 22.32 9.70 12.89
CA LEU A 529 22.40 10.96 13.64
C LEU A 529 23.76 11.67 13.46
N GLN A 530 24.85 10.91 13.35
CA GLN A 530 26.19 11.43 13.09
C GLN A 530 26.38 11.83 11.62
N GLU A 531 25.97 10.97 10.68
CA GLU A 531 26.09 11.24 9.23
C GLU A 531 25.35 12.50 8.80
N LYS A 532 24.19 12.77 9.41
CA LYS A 532 23.38 13.96 9.14
C LYS A 532 23.77 15.19 9.96
N GLY A 533 24.72 15.07 10.89
CA GLY A 533 25.12 16.15 11.77
C GLY A 533 24.01 16.65 12.70
N ILE A 534 22.97 15.82 12.95
CA ILE A 534 21.82 16.14 13.81
C ILE A 534 22.27 16.23 15.27
N CYS A 535 23.29 15.46 15.66
CA CYS A 535 23.90 15.49 16.99
C CYS A 535 25.43 15.48 16.87
N LYS A 536 26.13 16.29 17.67
CA LYS A 536 27.60 16.34 17.65
C LYS A 536 28.22 15.22 18.49
N SER A 537 29.28 14.60 17.96
CA SER A 537 30.04 13.52 18.62
C SER A 537 30.87 13.98 19.83
N ASP A 538 31.04 15.28 20.04
CA ASP A 538 31.80 15.90 21.14
C ASP A 538 30.91 16.44 22.28
N ALA A 539 29.58 16.45 22.10
CA ALA A 539 28.65 17.03 23.06
C ALA A 539 28.59 16.23 24.36
N ALA A 540 28.95 16.83 25.50
CA ALA A 540 28.96 16.14 26.77
C ALA A 540 27.55 16.08 27.42
N PHE A 541 27.14 14.90 27.88
CA PHE A 541 25.99 14.70 28.76
C PHE A 541 26.48 14.10 30.08
N LYS A 542 26.14 14.74 31.21
CA LYS A 542 26.63 14.38 32.56
C LYS A 542 28.17 14.26 32.66
N GLY A 543 28.89 15.09 31.89
CA GLY A 543 30.37 15.11 31.86
C GLY A 543 31.01 14.05 30.96
N GLU A 544 30.21 13.28 30.22
CA GLU A 544 30.68 12.21 29.32
C GLU A 544 30.35 12.54 27.87
N THR A 545 31.30 12.31 26.96
CA THR A 545 31.02 12.37 25.52
C THR A 545 30.25 11.11 25.08
N PRO A 546 29.55 11.13 23.92
CA PRO A 546 28.87 9.96 23.38
C PRO A 546 29.79 8.74 23.27
N LEU A 547 31.05 8.94 22.90
CA LEU A 547 32.06 7.86 22.85
C LEU A 547 32.37 7.31 24.25
N MET A 548 32.55 8.17 25.26
CA MET A 548 32.76 7.73 26.65
C MET A 548 31.56 6.97 27.19
N TYR A 549 30.35 7.43 26.86
CA TYR A 549 29.10 6.79 27.25
C TYR A 549 28.91 5.43 26.55
N ALA A 550 29.28 5.33 25.27
CA ALA A 550 29.26 4.06 24.52
C ALA A 550 30.27 3.06 25.08
N ILE A 551 31.46 3.48 25.50
CA ILE A 551 32.45 2.58 26.13
C ILE A 551 31.88 1.92 27.39
N LYS A 552 31.07 2.65 28.18
CA LYS A 552 30.47 2.15 29.42
C LYS A 552 29.22 1.29 29.21
N ASN A 553 28.41 1.62 28.21
CA ASN A 553 27.06 1.06 28.07
C ASN A 553 26.88 0.18 26.83
N ASN A 554 27.64 0.44 25.76
CA ASN A 554 27.39 -0.19 24.46
C ASN A 554 28.59 -0.30 23.51
N LYS A 555 29.07 -1.53 23.35
CA LYS A 555 30.23 -1.86 22.53
C LYS A 555 30.03 -1.63 21.02
N LYS A 556 28.82 -1.78 20.47
CA LYS A 556 28.57 -1.64 19.01
C LYS A 556 28.71 -0.19 18.53
N CYS A 557 28.30 0.77 19.37
CA CYS A 557 28.38 2.19 19.02
C CYS A 557 29.80 2.77 19.11
N VAL A 558 30.74 2.12 19.82
CA VAL A 558 32.12 2.63 20.01
C VAL A 558 32.84 2.82 18.68
N ASN A 559 32.82 1.80 17.82
CA ASN A 559 33.52 1.85 16.53
C ASN A 559 32.87 2.88 15.58
N ILE A 560 31.54 2.95 15.57
CA ILE A 560 30.79 3.92 14.75
C ILE A 560 31.14 5.34 15.20
N LEU A 561 31.03 5.65 16.49
CA LEU A 561 31.27 7.00 17.00
C LEU A 561 32.73 7.43 16.84
N ALA A 562 33.68 6.50 16.95
CA ALA A 562 35.11 6.80 16.76
C ALA A 562 35.45 7.26 15.33
N GLU A 563 34.68 6.84 14.31
CA GLU A 563 34.87 7.28 12.93
C GLU A 563 34.58 8.78 12.71
N TYR A 564 33.71 9.37 13.55
CA TYR A 564 33.27 10.76 13.46
C TYR A 564 33.93 11.68 14.50
N ILE A 565 35.03 11.24 15.13
CA ILE A 565 35.82 12.05 16.05
C ILE A 565 37.19 12.31 15.43
N ASP A 566 37.51 13.59 15.25
CA ASP A 566 38.79 14.04 14.69
C ASP A 566 39.76 14.56 15.76
N ASP A 567 39.29 14.73 17.00
CA ASP A 567 40.11 15.10 18.15
C ASP A 567 40.88 13.88 18.68
N ILE A 568 42.20 13.88 18.42
CA ILE A 568 43.12 12.85 18.89
C ILE A 568 43.15 12.77 20.43
N ASP A 569 43.04 13.90 21.13
CA ASP A 569 43.09 13.93 22.59
C ASP A 569 41.81 13.34 23.20
N ALA A 570 40.65 13.59 22.58
CA ALA A 570 39.38 12.96 22.93
C ALA A 570 39.41 11.44 22.72
N LEU A 571 39.96 10.98 21.59
CA LEU A 571 40.16 9.55 21.30
C LEU A 571 41.17 8.90 22.26
N GLU A 572 42.26 9.57 22.61
CA GLU A 572 43.23 9.07 23.59
C GLU A 572 42.64 9.01 25.00
N LYS A 573 41.81 9.98 25.39
CA LYS A 573 41.09 9.97 26.68
C LYS A 573 40.08 8.82 26.74
N ALA A 574 39.32 8.59 25.67
CA ALA A 574 38.42 7.45 25.51
C ALA A 574 39.19 6.11 25.59
N LYS A 575 40.33 6.01 24.89
CA LYS A 575 41.20 4.84 24.94
C LYS A 575 41.73 4.52 26.34
N ARG A 576 42.04 5.54 27.17
CA ARG A 576 42.46 5.34 28.57
C ARG A 576 41.35 4.74 29.42
N LEU A 577 40.09 5.09 29.15
CA LEU A 577 38.92 4.50 29.82
C LEU A 577 38.75 3.01 29.43
N CYS A 578 39.04 2.64 28.17
CA CYS A 578 38.99 1.24 27.74
C CYS A 578 40.01 0.33 28.45
N LYS A 579 41.18 0.84 28.87
CA LYS A 579 42.23 0.03 29.52
C LYS A 579 41.87 -0.48 30.93
N GLN A 580 40.75 -0.01 31.51
CA GLN A 580 40.25 -0.49 32.80
C GLN A 580 39.32 -1.71 32.67
N ASP A 581 38.88 -2.07 31.45
CA ASP A 581 37.95 -3.16 31.20
C ASP A 581 38.64 -4.22 30.33
N SER A 582 38.76 -5.45 30.85
CA SER A 582 39.59 -6.50 30.24
C SER A 582 38.92 -7.18 29.04
N GLU A 583 39.73 -7.43 28.00
CA GLU A 583 39.55 -8.37 26.87
C GLU A 583 38.96 -7.89 25.53
N ASP A 584 38.35 -6.71 25.39
CA ASP A 584 37.92 -6.22 24.06
C ASP A 584 38.73 -5.01 23.61
N HIS A 585 39.76 -5.25 22.81
CA HIS A 585 40.51 -4.19 22.13
C HIS A 585 39.65 -3.53 21.04
N PHE A 586 38.93 -2.46 21.39
CA PHE A 586 38.37 -1.52 20.42
C PHE A 586 39.50 -0.95 19.55
N ASP A 587 39.34 -0.94 18.23
CA ASP A 587 40.37 -0.48 17.28
C ASP A 587 40.44 1.06 17.19
N LEU A 588 40.36 1.74 18.33
CA LEU A 588 40.65 3.17 18.48
C LEU A 588 42.08 3.48 18.05
N ASP A 589 42.98 2.50 18.22
CA ASP A 589 44.39 2.60 17.82
C ASP A 589 44.56 2.83 16.32
N ARG A 590 43.84 2.10 15.47
CA ARG A 590 43.88 2.33 14.02
C ARG A 590 43.39 3.72 13.65
N ARG A 591 42.30 4.22 14.25
CA ARG A 591 41.81 5.58 13.97
C ARG A 591 42.79 6.64 14.41
N ILE A 592 43.34 6.55 15.63
CA ILE A 592 44.38 7.45 16.14
C ILE A 592 45.61 7.45 15.23
N GLN A 593 46.07 6.27 14.79
CA GLN A 593 47.20 6.17 13.85
C GLN A 593 46.87 6.79 12.48
N THR A 594 45.64 6.61 11.99
CA THR A 594 45.18 7.19 10.72
C THR A 594 45.20 8.71 10.78
N LEU A 595 44.68 9.31 11.86
CA LEU A 595 44.70 10.76 12.08
C LEU A 595 46.11 11.30 12.28
N LYS A 596 46.98 10.59 13.04
CA LYS A 596 48.40 10.97 13.19
C LYS A 596 49.16 10.94 11.86
N LYS A 597 48.88 9.95 11.00
CA LYS A 597 49.47 9.87 9.64
C LYS A 597 48.95 10.99 8.73
N ALA A 598 47.64 11.27 8.75
CA ALA A 598 47.05 12.37 7.99
C ALA A 598 47.66 13.73 8.39
N ASN A 599 47.82 13.99 9.70
CA ASN A 599 48.45 15.21 10.21
C ASN A 599 49.94 15.32 9.84
N LYS A 600 50.66 14.19 9.76
CA LYS A 600 52.06 14.17 9.30
C LYS A 600 52.16 14.46 7.79
N GLY A 601 51.30 13.86 6.97
CA GLY A 601 51.26 14.10 5.52
C GLY A 601 50.85 15.53 5.14
N LEU A 602 50.03 16.19 5.96
CA LEU A 602 49.70 17.62 5.82
C LEU A 602 50.91 18.52 6.11
N LYS A 603 51.73 18.18 7.11
CA LYS A 603 52.99 18.89 7.42
C LYS A 603 54.04 18.71 6.32
N ASP A 604 54.16 17.50 5.76
CA ASP A 604 55.12 17.22 4.68
C ASP A 604 54.75 17.94 3.37
N LYS A 605 53.44 18.03 3.05
CA LYS A 605 52.94 18.80 1.88
C LYS A 605 53.13 20.31 2.01
N THR A 606 52.94 20.87 3.21
CA THR A 606 53.20 22.31 3.46
C THR A 606 54.69 22.66 3.43
N SER A 607 55.59 21.71 3.76
CA SER A 607 57.04 21.87 3.57
C SER A 607 57.51 21.73 2.11
N GLN A 608 56.80 20.96 1.26
CA GLN A 608 57.14 20.85 -0.16
C GLN A 608 56.65 22.04 -0.99
N GLN A 609 55.47 22.59 -0.68
CA GLN A 609 54.92 23.79 -1.35
C GLN A 609 55.71 25.07 -1.06
N SER A 610 56.44 25.13 0.07
CA SER A 610 57.34 26.24 0.40
C SER A 610 58.72 26.14 -0.27
N SER A 611 59.07 24.98 -0.85
CA SER A 611 60.34 24.76 -1.58
C SER A 611 60.26 24.90 -3.11
N GLN A 612 59.05 25.00 -3.69
CA GLN A 612 58.86 25.05 -5.16
C GLN A 612 58.61 26.46 -5.74
N THR A 613 58.56 27.51 -4.92
CA THR A 613 58.34 28.91 -5.37
C THR A 613 59.59 29.79 -5.33
N ALA A 614 60.79 29.23 -5.13
CA ALA A 614 62.03 29.98 -4.97
C ALA A 614 63.09 29.72 -6.05
N THR A 615 62.72 29.60 -7.34
CA THR A 615 63.66 29.75 -8.46
C THR A 615 62.93 30.11 -9.75
N GLN A 616 62.71 31.41 -10.00
CA GLN A 616 62.92 32.00 -11.32
C GLN A 616 62.94 33.53 -11.21
N THR A 617 64.00 34.07 -11.80
CA THR A 617 64.54 35.41 -11.68
C THR A 617 63.88 36.44 -12.61
N SER A 618 63.71 37.63 -12.04
CA SER A 618 63.58 39.03 -12.54
C SER A 618 63.99 39.37 -13.99
N PRO A 619 63.48 40.48 -14.60
CA PRO A 619 63.99 41.87 -14.38
C PRO A 619 62.94 43.01 -14.63
N PRO A 620 63.28 44.32 -14.71
CA PRO A 620 64.10 45.18 -13.83
C PRO A 620 63.34 46.41 -13.26
N HIS A 621 63.90 46.93 -12.17
CA HIS A 621 63.86 48.26 -11.51
C HIS A 621 62.88 49.40 -11.89
N LEU A 622 62.24 49.90 -10.79
CA LEU A 622 62.05 51.30 -10.34
C LEU A 622 61.20 52.26 -11.19
N GLU A 623 59.96 52.52 -10.77
CA GLU A 623 59.55 53.72 -10.01
C GLU A 623 58.03 53.81 -9.80
N SER A 624 57.65 54.52 -8.73
CA SER A 624 56.35 55.16 -8.45
C SER A 624 55.23 54.36 -7.74
N SER A 625 55.04 54.75 -6.48
CA SER A 625 53.76 55.05 -5.81
C SER A 625 52.68 53.95 -5.72
N ILE A 626 52.48 53.38 -4.52
CA ILE A 626 51.48 53.82 -3.53
C ILE A 626 51.56 52.83 -2.35
N ASN A 627 51.85 53.36 -1.17
CA ASN A 627 51.74 52.62 0.09
C ASN A 627 50.27 52.33 0.40
N PHE A 628 49.94 51.06 0.69
CA PHE A 628 48.83 50.73 1.57
C PHE A 628 49.23 49.57 2.49
N SER A 629 49.34 49.88 3.78
CA SER A 629 49.31 48.92 4.87
C SER A 629 47.85 48.56 5.19
N TYR A 630 47.49 47.27 5.14
CA TYR A 630 46.31 46.67 5.80
C TYR A 630 46.77 45.28 6.27
N SER A 631 46.94 45.02 7.57
CA SER A 631 45.92 44.75 8.61
C SER A 631 45.05 43.52 8.32
N ILE A 632 45.12 42.50 9.17
CA ILE A 632 43.97 41.64 9.46
C ILE A 632 43.61 41.89 10.92
N SER A 633 42.50 42.59 11.08
CA SER A 633 41.86 42.93 12.34
C SER A 633 41.19 41.70 12.97
N LYS A 634 41.26 41.63 14.30
CA LYS A 634 40.29 40.93 15.16
C LYS A 634 38.94 41.66 15.18
N ARG A 635 37.93 40.98 15.75
CA ARG A 635 36.59 41.45 16.21
C ARG A 635 35.52 41.56 15.12
N THR A 636 34.36 40.89 15.23
CA THR A 636 33.24 41.05 16.20
C THR A 636 32.50 42.38 16.06
N THR A 637 31.25 42.31 15.59
CA THR A 637 30.08 43.17 15.89
C THR A 637 28.88 42.43 15.29
N ILE A 638 27.87 41.91 16.00
CA ILE A 638 26.95 42.54 16.97
C ILE A 638 26.37 43.85 16.42
N PHE A 639 25.11 43.79 15.96
CA PHE A 639 24.12 44.78 16.36
C PHE A 639 23.24 44.13 17.43
N SER A 640 23.21 44.78 18.59
CA SER A 640 22.33 44.51 19.71
C SER A 640 21.51 45.80 19.96
N PRO A 641 20.79 45.91 21.08
CA PRO A 641 19.35 46.16 21.15
C PRO A 641 18.95 47.64 21.08
N ASN A 642 17.67 47.91 20.80
CA ASN A 642 17.02 49.12 21.29
C ASN A 642 15.80 48.72 22.13
N ALA A 643 15.99 48.78 23.44
CA ALA A 643 14.94 49.07 24.39
C ALA A 643 14.98 50.57 24.67
N SER A 644 13.97 51.32 24.27
CA SER A 644 13.62 52.58 24.91
C SER A 644 12.57 52.29 25.99
N LYS A 645 13.00 52.41 27.25
CA LYS A 645 12.14 52.63 28.40
C LYS A 645 11.86 54.13 28.51
N GLU A 646 10.59 54.51 28.51
CA GLU A 646 10.02 55.51 29.41
C GLU A 646 8.70 54.87 29.87
N ALA A 647 8.56 54.34 31.10
CA ALA A 647 8.27 55.09 32.33
C ALA A 647 7.15 56.11 32.07
N SER A 648 5.92 55.91 32.54
CA SER A 648 5.62 55.95 33.98
C SER A 648 4.10 55.87 34.22
N GLN A 649 3.75 55.49 35.46
CA GLN A 649 2.55 55.92 36.20
C GLN A 649 1.20 55.24 35.85
N THR A 650 0.75 54.26 36.64
CA THR A 650 -0.03 54.35 37.91
C THR A 650 -1.53 54.42 37.69
N ASN A 651 -2.24 53.79 38.63
CA ASN A 651 -3.67 53.86 38.95
C ASN A 651 -4.55 52.87 38.14
N SER A 652 -5.00 51.76 38.74
CA SER A 652 -5.94 51.57 39.86
C SER A 652 -7.36 51.32 39.35
N THR A 653 -8.13 50.64 40.21
CA THR A 653 -9.59 50.61 40.29
C THR A 653 -10.32 49.82 39.19
N GLU A 654 -10.87 48.65 39.56
CA GLU A 654 -12.31 48.45 39.87
C GLU A 654 -13.10 48.13 38.58
N ALA A 655 -14.11 47.27 38.53
CA ALA A 655 -14.86 46.48 39.49
C ALA A 655 -15.74 45.50 38.67
N LYS A 656 -16.24 44.46 39.36
CA LYS A 656 -17.63 43.92 39.34
C LYS A 656 -18.36 43.89 37.98
N THR A 657 -18.90 42.77 37.51
CA THR A 657 -20.10 42.09 38.06
C THR A 657 -20.25 40.74 37.32
N SER A 658 -20.52 39.60 37.98
CA SER A 658 -21.80 39.17 38.57
C SER A 658 -22.99 39.16 37.61
N SER A 659 -23.36 37.97 37.11
CA SER A 659 -24.70 37.36 37.23
C SER A 659 -24.71 36.05 36.41
N THR A 660 -24.77 34.86 37.01
CA THR A 660 -25.96 34.19 37.56
C THR A 660 -27.23 34.40 36.73
N LEU A 661 -27.66 33.37 36.00
CA LEU A 661 -29.07 32.95 36.06
C LEU A 661 -29.24 31.52 35.53
N GLN A 662 -29.51 30.65 36.49
CA GLN A 662 -30.15 29.35 36.35
C GLN A 662 -31.55 29.48 35.75
N SER A 663 -31.94 28.37 35.10
CA SER A 663 -33.28 27.80 35.08
C SER A 663 -34.41 28.58 34.38
N ARG A 664 -34.98 27.94 33.35
CA ARG A 664 -36.30 27.28 33.45
C ARG A 664 -36.71 26.69 32.10
N LYS A 665 -36.78 25.35 32.04
CA LYS A 665 -37.89 24.65 31.36
C LYS A 665 -39.21 25.06 32.04
N PRO A 666 -40.41 24.99 31.41
CA PRO A 666 -40.82 23.91 30.50
C PRO A 666 -41.73 24.29 29.31
N LYS A 667 -41.68 23.50 28.25
CA LYS A 667 -42.80 22.67 27.75
C LYS A 667 -42.26 21.67 26.75
#